data_AF-A0A2H3FYG8-F1
#
_entry.id   AF-A0A2H3FYG8-F1
#
_cell.length_a   1.000
_cell.length_b   1.000
_cell.length_c   1.000
_cell.angle_alpha   90.00
_cell.angle_beta   90.00
_cell.angle_gamma   90.00
#
_symmetry.space_group_name_H-M   'P 1'
#
loop_
_entity.id
_entity.type
_entity.pdbx_description
1 polymer ?
#
loop_
_entity_poly.entity_id
_entity_poly.type
_entity_poly.pdbx_seq_one_letter_code
_entity_poly.pdbx_strand_id
1 'polypeptide(L)'
;MKPPRPPTPGLALPFRGEIKSSDSQTQIMDFWSRLHSRTPRLVTSIFPTNLHSLLLADDACYPKPFIIAQSYDIAARQCQSQVQSIVNQCNISNTKFRDTDFDIESDFATSQNNYLFDLTRCIDQTSRRGKDAFIKGAPRLSRQYSSHSNKDDETSLPGSVHRIPWIFENPQFTVSGFSSSDIQQGNSGDCWWLAALGTIAHREDLMNKICVARNEEVGVYGFVFHRDGAWISTVVDDNLYLKEPDFDKETYDATGSKARHHRKQKQSNSEALFFAKCIDPNETWLPLLEKAFAKVHGDYQALDGGWAGIAMEDLTGGVATLIATNSILDEERLWRELLSCGTIGGEFLFTLSSGPGFKHRNGIVLSHTYSILEAIELKKEHGGMTRLVKIRNPWGQRSDTGYGEWCGAWADGSREWNTYTINALHHEFGDNGIFWMTYEDAMENFDYMYRTRLLHHGWTMAQKWMSTHVPWLPGFLKKKFIIDLEDKSTVIIVLSQLDDRYFPGLQGEYDFTLHFLLRPIISKIDICRVSPCHLGDGRSINCELTLEAGTYEVIPKVIAERNGLDTVEETVKLAASRNPQKLSQVGLQYDLGYAKEGIIDQQLEQPPPSDLRAKSANLRSNFSQDKSLENWSPVCAISLRVYAEHPNFVINVI
;
A
#
# COMPACT_ATOMS: atom_id res chain seq x y z
N MET A 1 -22.25 -72.47 69.18
CA MET A 1 -22.42 -72.23 67.73
C MET A 1 -21.57 -71.03 67.34
N LYS A 2 -20.55 -71.21 66.50
CA LYS A 2 -19.76 -70.11 65.94
C LYS A 2 -19.76 -70.27 64.41
N PRO A 3 -20.40 -69.36 63.66
CA PRO A 3 -20.09 -69.19 62.26
C PRO A 3 -18.78 -68.39 62.09
N PRO A 4 -18.08 -68.56 60.94
CA PRO A 4 -16.63 -68.42 60.85
C PRO A 4 -16.15 -67.01 60.47
N ARG A 5 -14.85 -66.78 60.74
CA ARG A 5 -14.12 -65.52 60.49
C ARG A 5 -14.06 -65.16 59.00
N PRO A 6 -14.06 -63.85 58.67
CA PRO A 6 -13.80 -63.37 57.31
C PRO A 6 -12.31 -63.55 56.92
N PRO A 7 -12.01 -63.77 55.63
CA PRO A 7 -10.64 -63.86 55.14
C PRO A 7 -9.95 -62.49 55.03
N THR A 8 -8.64 -62.49 55.21
CA THR A 8 -7.68 -61.41 54.91
C THR A 8 -6.74 -61.90 53.80
N PRO A 9 -5.88 -61.06 53.20
CA PRO A 9 -6.11 -59.95 52.28
C PRO A 9 -5.68 -60.28 50.83
N GLY A 10 -6.36 -59.73 49.82
CA GLY A 10 -5.93 -59.77 48.43
C GLY A 10 -5.20 -58.50 48.01
N LEU A 11 -3.92 -58.66 47.68
CA LEU A 11 -3.11 -57.95 46.68
C LEU A 11 -3.20 -56.41 46.59
N ALA A 12 -2.06 -55.78 46.93
CA ALA A 12 -1.76 -54.37 46.73
C ALA A 12 -1.97 -53.92 45.28
N LEU A 13 -2.72 -52.82 45.10
CA LEU A 13 -2.66 -51.98 43.92
C LEU A 13 -1.68 -50.82 44.17
N PRO A 14 -0.84 -50.46 43.19
CA PRO A 14 0.26 -49.52 43.39
C PRO A 14 -0.25 -48.07 43.47
N PHE A 15 0.45 -47.31 44.33
CA PHE A 15 0.51 -45.86 44.42
C PHE A 15 -0.30 -45.09 43.37
N ARG A 16 -1.47 -44.62 43.77
CA ARG A 16 -2.08 -43.45 43.14
C ARG A 16 -1.23 -42.27 43.58
N GLY A 17 -0.24 -41.89 42.76
CA GLY A 17 0.48 -40.64 42.95
C GLY A 17 -0.54 -39.52 43.16
N GLU A 18 -0.39 -38.78 44.25
CA GLU A 18 -1.12 -37.54 44.46
C GLU A 18 -0.86 -36.65 43.24
N ILE A 19 -1.85 -36.55 42.36
CA ILE A 19 -1.91 -35.41 41.46
C ILE A 19 -2.18 -34.24 42.39
N LYS A 20 -1.11 -33.55 42.83
CA LYS A 20 -1.24 -32.20 43.35
C LYS A 20 -2.02 -31.45 42.29
N SER A 21 -3.28 -31.11 42.57
CA SER A 21 -3.99 -30.12 41.78
C SER A 21 -3.18 -28.84 41.93
N SER A 22 -2.23 -28.60 41.02
CA SER A 22 -1.60 -27.30 40.93
C SER A 22 -2.76 -26.32 40.80
N ASP A 23 -2.84 -25.40 41.75
CA ASP A 23 -3.86 -24.36 41.79
C ASP A 23 -4.09 -23.81 40.37
N SER A 24 -5.35 -23.66 39.95
CA SER A 24 -5.69 -23.24 38.58
C SER A 24 -4.95 -21.96 38.21
N GLN A 25 -4.71 -21.07 39.18
CA GLN A 25 -3.92 -19.87 38.98
C GLN A 25 -2.44 -20.18 38.67
N THR A 26 -1.86 -21.19 39.31
CA THR A 26 -0.49 -21.66 39.04
C THR A 26 -0.40 -22.32 37.67
N GLN A 27 -1.41 -23.07 37.22
CA GLN A 27 -1.45 -23.62 35.86
C GLN A 27 -1.53 -22.53 34.79
N ILE A 28 -2.34 -21.50 35.03
CA ILE A 28 -2.45 -20.34 34.16
C ILE A 28 -1.11 -19.58 34.15
N MET A 29 -0.51 -19.34 35.31
CA MET A 29 0.82 -18.71 35.44
C MET A 29 1.92 -19.53 34.75
N ASP A 30 1.86 -20.86 34.82
CA ASP A 30 2.78 -21.77 34.13
C ASP A 30 2.51 -21.87 32.62
N PHE A 31 1.25 -21.73 32.20
CA PHE A 31 0.89 -21.61 30.79
C PHE A 31 1.49 -20.32 30.24
N TRP A 32 1.28 -19.20 30.93
CA TRP A 32 1.90 -17.93 30.58
C TRP A 32 3.42 -18.07 30.61
N SER A 33 4.05 -18.59 31.68
CA SER A 33 5.51 -18.70 31.76
C SER A 33 6.13 -19.59 30.67
N ARG A 34 5.41 -20.63 30.19
CA ARG A 34 5.80 -21.47 29.05
C ARG A 34 5.54 -20.82 27.69
N LEU A 35 4.51 -19.99 27.59
CA LEU A 35 4.33 -19.07 26.47
C LEU A 35 5.36 -17.95 26.47
N HIS A 36 6.25 -17.82 27.48
CA HIS A 36 7.30 -16.80 27.55
C HIS A 36 8.76 -17.35 27.31
N SER A 37 9.14 -17.77 26.08
CA SER A 37 10.53 -17.74 25.51
C SER A 37 11.36 -16.49 25.85
N ARG A 38 12.68 -16.68 25.76
CA ARG A 38 13.71 -15.80 26.31
C ARG A 38 14.35 -14.84 25.28
N THR A 39 13.86 -14.74 24.05
CA THR A 39 14.49 -13.91 22.99
C THR A 39 13.45 -13.21 22.11
N PRO A 40 13.46 -11.87 22.00
CA PRO A 40 12.59 -11.12 21.10
C PRO A 40 12.91 -11.42 19.62
N ARG A 41 11.89 -11.52 18.77
CA ARG A 41 11.98 -12.01 17.38
C ARG A 41 11.56 -11.00 16.30
N LEU A 42 11.79 -9.69 16.51
CA LEU A 42 11.69 -8.78 15.36
C LEU A 42 12.91 -9.01 14.48
N VAL A 43 12.67 -9.42 13.24
CA VAL A 43 13.71 -9.39 12.22
C VAL A 43 13.82 -7.93 11.81
N THR A 44 14.91 -7.25 12.15
CA THR A 44 15.13 -5.85 11.73
C THR A 44 15.97 -5.77 10.47
N SER A 45 16.49 -6.90 10.01
CA SER A 45 17.31 -6.98 8.80
C SER A 45 17.34 -8.42 8.26
N ILE A 46 17.20 -8.56 6.94
CA ILE A 46 17.25 -9.79 6.16
C ILE A 46 18.70 -10.09 5.77
N PHE A 47 19.46 -9.09 5.35
CA PHE A 47 20.85 -9.24 4.92
C PHE A 47 21.82 -8.67 5.96
N PRO A 48 23.05 -9.20 6.06
CA PRO A 48 24.08 -8.56 6.87
C PRO A 48 24.26 -7.08 6.49
N THR A 49 24.07 -6.17 7.46
CA THR A 49 24.05 -4.71 7.26
C THR A 49 25.32 -4.15 6.62
N ASN A 50 26.46 -4.81 6.83
CA ASN A 50 27.73 -4.45 6.19
C ASN A 50 27.68 -4.55 4.65
N LEU A 51 26.78 -5.35 4.07
CA LEU A 51 26.69 -5.56 2.63
C LEU A 51 26.03 -4.39 1.89
N HIS A 52 25.23 -3.58 2.59
CA HIS A 52 24.42 -2.51 1.98
C HIS A 52 24.34 -1.23 2.84
N SER A 53 25.22 -1.10 3.84
CA SER A 53 25.30 0.05 4.76
C SER A 53 25.32 1.43 4.10
N LEU A 54 25.94 1.57 2.92
CA LEU A 54 25.95 2.83 2.15
C LEU A 54 24.54 3.20 1.63
N LEU A 55 23.73 2.22 1.23
CA LEU A 55 22.36 2.43 0.78
C LEU A 55 21.43 2.79 1.94
N LEU A 56 21.69 2.24 3.14
CA LEU A 56 20.94 2.55 4.36
C LEU A 56 21.24 3.95 4.91
N ALA A 57 22.44 4.48 4.65
CA ALA A 57 22.88 5.79 5.16
C ALA A 57 22.18 6.97 4.47
N ASP A 58 21.81 6.82 3.20
CA ASP A 58 21.11 7.85 2.42
C ASP A 58 19.63 7.99 2.79
N ASP A 59 19.02 6.96 3.41
CA ASP A 59 17.60 6.92 3.78
C ASP A 59 17.34 7.33 5.26
N ALA A 60 18.38 7.86 5.93
CA ALA A 60 18.32 8.22 7.35
C ALA A 60 17.32 9.38 7.61
N CYS A 61 16.27 9.05 8.37
CA CYS A 61 15.13 9.90 8.71
C CYS A 61 15.51 11.33 9.14
N TYR A 62 14.82 12.35 8.60
CA TYR A 62 15.01 13.77 8.92
C TYR A 62 14.68 14.05 10.39
N PRO A 63 15.68 14.26 11.27
CA PRO A 63 15.42 14.38 12.70
C PRO A 63 14.90 15.77 13.08
N LYS A 64 14.89 16.72 12.14
CA LYS A 64 14.46 18.11 12.31
C LYS A 64 13.28 18.42 11.39
N PRO A 65 12.35 19.28 11.82
CA PRO A 65 11.29 19.77 10.95
C PRO A 65 11.88 20.37 9.67
N PHE A 66 11.27 20.03 8.54
CA PHE A 66 11.65 20.58 7.24
C PHE A 66 10.42 20.96 6.43
N ILE A 67 10.62 21.87 5.48
CA ILE A 67 9.57 22.34 4.58
C ILE A 67 9.33 21.26 3.53
N ILE A 68 8.09 20.76 3.44
CA ILE A 68 7.72 19.61 2.59
C ILE A 68 8.12 19.84 1.13
N ALA A 69 7.89 21.05 0.63
CA ALA A 69 8.24 21.42 -0.74
C ALA A 69 9.72 21.23 -1.07
N GLN A 70 10.63 21.42 -0.10
CA GLN A 70 12.07 21.25 -0.33
C GLN A 70 12.44 19.79 -0.58
N SER A 71 11.80 18.84 0.11
CA SER A 71 12.04 17.41 -0.11
C SER A 71 11.59 16.99 -1.52
N TYR A 72 10.42 17.47 -1.95
CA TYR A 72 9.94 17.26 -3.31
C TYR A 72 10.92 17.81 -4.36
N ASP A 73 11.38 19.07 -4.19
CA ASP A 73 12.29 19.71 -5.14
C ASP A 73 13.63 18.97 -5.29
N ILE A 74 14.10 18.31 -4.22
CA ILE A 74 15.32 17.48 -4.27
C ILE A 74 15.07 16.23 -5.11
N ALA A 75 13.99 15.49 -4.82
CA ALA A 75 13.63 14.27 -5.56
C ALA A 75 13.38 14.54 -7.04
N ALA A 76 12.67 15.62 -7.37
CA ALA A 76 12.40 16.03 -8.76
C ALA A 76 13.70 16.35 -9.52
N ARG A 77 14.62 17.11 -8.91
CA ARG A 77 15.93 17.43 -9.51
C ARG A 77 16.80 16.19 -9.70
N GLN A 78 16.78 15.27 -8.74
CA GLN A 78 17.49 14.00 -8.84
C GLN A 78 16.95 13.17 -10.02
N CYS A 79 15.62 13.06 -10.14
CA CYS A 79 14.96 12.37 -11.23
C CYS A 79 15.35 12.96 -12.60
N GLN A 80 15.24 14.28 -12.76
CA GLN A 80 15.63 14.99 -13.99
C GLN A 80 17.09 14.76 -14.35
N SER A 81 17.99 14.82 -13.36
CA SER A 81 19.42 14.57 -13.56
C SER A 81 19.71 13.13 -13.98
N GLN A 82 19.02 12.16 -13.38
CA GLN A 82 19.14 10.75 -13.72
C GLN A 82 18.66 10.47 -15.14
N VAL A 83 17.49 11.00 -15.53
CA VAL A 83 16.97 10.88 -16.91
C VAL A 83 17.95 11.49 -17.90
N GLN A 84 18.48 12.69 -17.64
CA GLN A 84 19.47 13.32 -18.53
C GLN A 84 20.76 12.49 -18.66
N SER A 85 21.24 11.91 -17.55
CA SER A 85 22.40 11.02 -17.57
C SER A 85 22.14 9.77 -18.42
N ILE A 86 20.97 9.14 -18.26
CA ILE A 86 20.56 7.96 -19.04
C ILE A 86 20.48 8.31 -20.53
N VAL A 87 19.88 9.45 -20.89
CA VAL A 87 19.79 9.94 -22.28
C VAL A 87 21.19 10.09 -22.87
N ASN A 88 22.11 10.71 -22.14
CA ASN A 88 23.49 10.88 -22.60
C ASN A 88 24.19 9.53 -22.84
N GLN A 89 24.03 8.58 -21.92
CA GLN A 89 24.62 7.24 -22.06
C GLN A 89 24.03 6.49 -23.26
N CYS A 90 22.71 6.51 -23.41
CA CYS A 90 21.98 5.86 -24.51
C CYS A 90 22.36 6.44 -25.88
N ASN A 91 22.57 7.76 -25.96
CA ASN A 91 23.06 8.41 -27.17
C ASN A 91 24.49 8.00 -27.52
N ILE A 92 25.36 7.79 -26.53
CA ILE A 92 26.75 7.32 -26.74
C ILE A 92 26.75 5.85 -27.19
N SER A 93 25.97 4.99 -26.55
CA SER A 93 25.91 3.56 -26.88
C SER A 93 25.04 3.24 -28.09
N ASN A 94 24.23 4.20 -28.57
CA ASN A 94 23.21 4.01 -29.59
C ASN A 94 22.23 2.87 -29.23
N THR A 95 21.75 2.88 -27.99
CA THR A 95 20.80 1.89 -27.47
C THR A 95 19.65 2.60 -26.75
N LYS A 96 18.45 2.02 -26.78
CA LYS A 96 17.36 2.44 -25.89
C LYS A 96 17.70 2.15 -24.43
N PHE A 97 17.05 2.87 -23.52
CA PHE A 97 17.17 2.58 -22.09
C PHE A 97 16.58 1.21 -21.77
N ARG A 98 17.23 0.53 -20.83
CA ARG A 98 16.79 -0.73 -20.26
C ARG A 98 16.93 -0.62 -18.76
N ASP A 99 15.82 -0.77 -18.06
CA ASP A 99 15.79 -0.69 -16.61
C ASP A 99 16.26 -2.00 -16.01
N THR A 100 17.53 -2.09 -15.65
CA THR A 100 18.12 -3.32 -15.10
C THR A 100 17.62 -3.66 -13.71
N ASP A 101 17.07 -2.68 -12.98
CA ASP A 101 16.55 -2.89 -11.63
C ASP A 101 15.12 -3.44 -11.66
N PHE A 102 14.39 -3.21 -12.76
CA PHE A 102 13.02 -3.66 -12.99
C PHE A 102 12.83 -4.22 -14.41
N ASP A 103 13.68 -5.18 -14.77
CA ASP A 103 13.79 -5.73 -16.12
C ASP A 103 12.71 -6.78 -16.44
N ILE A 104 11.50 -6.31 -16.73
CA ILE A 104 10.35 -7.17 -17.02
C ILE A 104 10.51 -8.00 -18.30
N GLU A 105 11.34 -7.55 -19.26
CA GLU A 105 11.57 -8.26 -20.52
C GLU A 105 12.37 -9.54 -20.28
N SER A 106 13.50 -9.43 -19.58
CA SER A 106 14.32 -10.61 -19.24
C SER A 106 13.64 -11.51 -18.22
N ASP A 107 12.94 -10.93 -17.24
CA ASP A 107 12.16 -11.69 -16.25
C ASP A 107 11.07 -12.53 -16.93
N PHE A 108 10.33 -11.95 -17.87
CA PHE A 108 9.33 -12.67 -18.67
C PHE A 108 9.96 -13.74 -19.57
N ALA A 109 11.03 -13.41 -20.29
CA ALA A 109 11.71 -14.32 -21.22
C ALA A 109 12.32 -15.55 -20.52
N THR A 110 12.76 -15.38 -19.27
CA THR A 110 13.27 -16.48 -18.42
C THR A 110 12.17 -17.13 -17.58
N SER A 111 10.93 -16.64 -17.70
CA SER A 111 9.77 -17.02 -16.91
C SER A 111 10.08 -16.95 -15.41
N GLN A 112 10.83 -15.98 -14.93
CA GLN A 112 11.10 -15.86 -13.49
C GLN A 112 9.90 -15.26 -12.73
N ASN A 113 9.17 -14.35 -13.38
CA ASN A 113 7.99 -13.66 -12.85
C ASN A 113 8.26 -12.86 -11.56
N ASN A 114 9.50 -12.45 -11.32
CA ASN A 114 9.90 -11.72 -10.11
C ASN A 114 9.27 -10.32 -10.05
N TYR A 115 8.97 -9.71 -11.19
CA TYR A 115 8.34 -8.38 -11.24
C TYR A 115 6.83 -8.45 -11.46
N LEU A 116 6.30 -9.66 -11.66
CA LEU A 116 4.87 -9.90 -11.82
C LEU A 116 4.22 -10.33 -10.51
N PHE A 117 4.92 -11.09 -9.66
CA PHE A 117 4.38 -11.70 -8.45
C PHE A 117 5.16 -11.37 -7.18
N ASP A 118 4.46 -11.46 -6.06
CA ASP A 118 5.05 -11.35 -4.73
C ASP A 118 6.02 -12.51 -4.42
N LEU A 119 6.76 -12.38 -3.30
CA LEU A 119 7.74 -13.37 -2.89
C LEU A 119 7.12 -14.76 -2.65
N THR A 120 5.95 -14.82 -2.02
CA THR A 120 5.27 -16.08 -1.64
C THR A 120 4.82 -16.87 -2.87
N ARG A 121 4.17 -16.21 -3.83
CA ARG A 121 3.72 -16.82 -5.08
C ARG A 121 4.91 -17.24 -5.95
N CYS A 122 6.00 -16.46 -5.98
CA CYS A 122 7.25 -16.86 -6.61
C CYS A 122 7.83 -18.15 -5.99
N ILE A 123 7.84 -18.26 -4.66
CA ILE A 123 8.29 -19.45 -3.92
C ILE A 123 7.43 -20.68 -4.26
N ASP A 124 6.12 -20.52 -4.37
CA ASP A 124 5.21 -21.64 -4.70
C ASP A 124 5.33 -22.11 -6.15
N GLN A 125 5.53 -21.18 -7.10
CA GLN A 125 5.74 -21.53 -8.51
C GLN A 125 7.00 -22.38 -8.72
N THR A 126 8.09 -22.09 -8.01
CA THR A 126 9.32 -22.88 -8.10
C THR A 126 9.14 -24.32 -7.59
N SER A 127 8.26 -24.53 -6.60
CA SER A 127 7.93 -25.86 -6.08
C SER A 127 7.19 -26.73 -7.11
N ARG A 128 6.38 -26.12 -7.97
CA ARG A 128 5.69 -26.81 -9.08
C ARG A 128 6.65 -27.11 -10.23
N ARG A 129 7.62 -26.22 -10.51
CA ARG A 129 8.69 -26.49 -11.50
C ARG A 129 9.51 -27.73 -11.18
N GLY A 130 9.74 -28.04 -9.91
CA GLY A 130 10.43 -29.27 -9.49
C GLY A 130 9.71 -30.57 -9.86
N LYS A 131 8.40 -30.52 -10.15
CA LYS A 131 7.61 -31.70 -10.60
C LYS A 131 7.43 -31.75 -12.11
N ASP A 132 7.46 -30.60 -12.80
CA ASP A 132 7.22 -30.48 -14.24
C ASP A 132 8.45 -29.98 -15.03
N ALA A 133 9.66 -30.27 -14.55
CA ALA A 133 10.93 -29.84 -15.16
C ALA A 133 11.29 -30.61 -16.44
N PHE A 134 10.40 -30.67 -17.44
CA PHE A 134 10.75 -30.90 -18.83
C PHE A 134 9.68 -30.25 -19.71
N ILE A 135 9.99 -29.08 -20.29
CA ILE A 135 9.71 -28.65 -21.68
C ILE A 135 10.10 -27.16 -21.79
N LYS A 136 11.09 -26.87 -22.63
CA LYS A 136 11.52 -25.51 -23.00
C LYS A 136 10.68 -25.00 -24.19
N GLY A 137 10.30 -23.72 -24.17
CA GLY A 137 9.91 -22.93 -25.34
C GLY A 137 8.41 -22.69 -25.54
N ALA A 138 7.87 -21.63 -24.93
CA ALA A 138 6.61 -20.93 -25.26
C ALA A 138 5.27 -21.75 -25.27
N PRO A 139 4.10 -21.10 -25.20
CA PRO A 139 3.00 -21.50 -24.31
C PRO A 139 2.06 -22.54 -24.94
N ARG A 140 1.74 -23.59 -24.18
CA ARG A 140 0.52 -24.35 -24.46
C ARG A 140 -0.68 -23.65 -23.83
N LEU A 141 -1.50 -23.09 -24.71
CA LEU A 141 -2.92 -22.83 -24.52
C LEU A 141 -3.58 -23.90 -23.64
N SER A 142 -4.43 -23.40 -22.75
CA SER A 142 -5.31 -24.12 -21.83
C SER A 142 -5.88 -25.44 -22.37
N ARG A 143 -5.74 -26.51 -21.58
CA ARG A 143 -6.88 -27.35 -21.16
C ARG A 143 -6.47 -28.45 -20.18
N GLN A 144 -7.28 -28.53 -19.12
CA GLN A 144 -7.47 -29.64 -18.16
C GLN A 144 -6.46 -29.77 -17.03
N TYR A 145 -6.67 -28.97 -15.98
CA TYR A 145 -6.55 -29.48 -14.61
C TYR A 145 -7.94 -29.78 -14.07
N SER A 146 -8.23 -31.07 -13.89
CA SER A 146 -9.44 -31.55 -13.24
C SER A 146 -9.26 -31.58 -11.73
N SER A 147 -10.20 -30.90 -11.06
CA SER A 147 -10.85 -31.24 -9.80
C SER A 147 -10.05 -31.07 -8.49
N HIS A 148 -10.51 -30.06 -7.73
CA HIS A 148 -10.42 -29.85 -6.27
C HIS A 148 -9.59 -28.64 -5.78
N SER A 149 -9.78 -27.47 -6.40
CA SER A 149 -9.66 -26.17 -5.72
C SER A 149 -10.47 -25.12 -6.49
N ASN A 150 -10.96 -24.10 -5.78
CA ASN A 150 -11.93 -23.10 -6.24
C ASN A 150 -11.66 -22.54 -7.64
N LYS A 151 -12.73 -22.34 -8.41
CA LYS A 151 -12.75 -21.90 -9.81
C LYS A 151 -12.49 -20.40 -10.03
N ASP A 152 -12.13 -19.66 -8.99
CA ASP A 152 -12.13 -18.18 -9.03
C ASP A 152 -10.71 -17.57 -9.07
N ASP A 153 -9.64 -18.37 -9.19
CA ASP A 153 -8.24 -17.92 -9.11
C ASP A 153 -7.39 -18.29 -10.35
N GLU A 154 -8.02 -18.41 -11.52
CA GLU A 154 -7.29 -18.37 -12.80
C GLU A 154 -7.00 -16.89 -13.15
N THR A 155 -6.08 -16.26 -12.40
CA THR A 155 -5.49 -14.98 -12.84
C THR A 155 -4.82 -15.21 -14.19
N SER A 156 -5.35 -14.57 -15.24
CA SER A 156 -4.76 -14.63 -16.56
C SER A 156 -3.30 -14.15 -16.48
N LEU A 157 -2.38 -14.78 -17.21
CA LEU A 157 -0.98 -14.35 -17.25
C LEU A 157 -0.75 -13.46 -18.46
N PRO A 158 0.18 -12.48 -18.40
CA PRO A 158 0.62 -11.78 -19.58
C PRO A 158 1.12 -12.75 -20.66
N GLY A 159 0.81 -12.46 -21.92
CA GLY A 159 1.21 -13.28 -23.07
C GLY A 159 2.58 -12.91 -23.63
N SER A 160 2.96 -11.63 -23.58
CA SER A 160 4.25 -11.14 -24.09
C SER A 160 4.68 -9.82 -23.43
N VAL A 161 5.93 -9.40 -23.67
CA VAL A 161 6.47 -8.10 -23.26
C VAL A 161 7.09 -7.43 -24.47
N HIS A 162 6.74 -6.17 -24.72
CA HIS A 162 7.26 -5.40 -25.84
C HIS A 162 7.45 -3.93 -25.50
N ARG A 163 8.31 -3.25 -26.27
CA ARG A 163 8.52 -1.80 -26.18
C ARG A 163 7.36 -1.04 -26.81
N ILE A 164 7.13 0.20 -26.35
CA ILE A 164 6.12 1.12 -26.91
C ILE A 164 6.16 1.20 -28.45
N PRO A 165 7.30 1.35 -29.15
CA PRO A 165 7.33 1.41 -30.62
C PRO A 165 6.87 0.13 -31.33
N TRP A 166 6.86 -1.02 -30.65
CA TRP A 166 6.26 -2.26 -31.19
C TRP A 166 4.74 -2.25 -31.02
N ILE A 167 4.25 -1.70 -29.91
CA ILE A 167 2.82 -1.75 -29.53
C ILE A 167 2.03 -0.66 -30.27
N PHE A 168 2.59 0.53 -30.41
CA PHE A 168 1.86 1.70 -30.90
C PHE A 168 2.35 2.15 -32.28
N GLU A 169 1.43 2.55 -33.16
CA GLU A 169 1.78 3.10 -34.47
C GLU A 169 2.28 4.55 -34.36
N ASN A 170 1.65 5.38 -33.52
CA ASN A 170 2.04 6.77 -33.28
C ASN A 170 1.97 7.11 -31.78
N PRO A 171 2.84 6.53 -30.94
CA PRO A 171 2.76 6.71 -29.49
C PRO A 171 2.91 8.18 -29.10
N GLN A 172 2.03 8.64 -28.22
CA GLN A 172 2.11 9.94 -27.57
C GLN A 172 2.06 9.71 -26.06
N PHE A 173 2.88 10.43 -25.30
CA PHE A 173 2.81 10.32 -23.85
C PHE A 173 1.43 10.77 -23.35
N THR A 174 0.96 11.93 -23.84
CA THR A 174 -0.39 12.47 -23.63
C THR A 174 -0.94 12.97 -24.96
N VAL A 175 -2.21 12.72 -25.29
CA VAL A 175 -2.83 13.21 -26.54
C VAL A 175 -3.53 14.55 -26.35
N SER A 176 -4.32 14.71 -25.29
CA SER A 176 -5.08 15.95 -24.98
C SER A 176 -4.83 16.47 -23.56
N GLY A 177 -3.63 16.19 -23.02
CA GLY A 177 -3.33 16.40 -21.60
C GLY A 177 -3.67 15.16 -20.78
N PHE A 178 -3.63 15.28 -19.46
CA PHE A 178 -4.07 14.22 -18.56
C PHE A 178 -5.57 14.36 -18.30
N SER A 179 -6.33 13.29 -18.48
CA SER A 179 -7.74 13.28 -18.12
C SER A 179 -8.08 12.04 -17.34
N SER A 180 -9.05 12.15 -16.41
CA SER A 180 -9.54 10.93 -15.79
C SER A 180 -10.22 10.04 -16.82
N SER A 181 -10.83 10.63 -17.87
CA SER A 181 -11.46 9.91 -19.00
C SER A 181 -10.59 8.86 -19.64
N ASP A 182 -9.27 9.07 -19.62
CA ASP A 182 -8.31 8.20 -20.27
C ASP A 182 -8.13 6.90 -19.50
N ILE A 183 -8.40 6.90 -18.19
CA ILE A 183 -8.09 5.78 -17.31
C ILE A 183 -9.04 4.60 -17.53
N GLN A 184 -8.48 3.45 -17.92
CA GLN A 184 -9.15 2.16 -17.92
C GLN A 184 -8.32 1.11 -17.19
N GLN A 185 -8.94 0.45 -16.22
CA GLN A 185 -8.35 -0.67 -15.49
C GLN A 185 -8.08 -1.87 -16.41
N GLY A 186 -6.91 -2.49 -16.22
CA GLY A 186 -6.52 -3.73 -16.89
C GLY A 186 -6.87 -4.98 -16.09
N ASN A 187 -6.07 -6.03 -16.28
CA ASN A 187 -6.20 -7.29 -15.56
C ASN A 187 -5.39 -7.26 -14.23
N SER A 188 -5.73 -6.31 -13.36
CA SER A 188 -5.14 -6.12 -12.03
C SER A 188 -6.21 -5.68 -11.03
N GLY A 189 -6.01 -5.94 -9.74
CA GLY A 189 -6.89 -5.53 -8.64
C GLY A 189 -6.61 -4.12 -8.10
N ASP A 190 -6.10 -3.22 -8.93
CA ASP A 190 -5.52 -1.91 -8.57
C ASP A 190 -6.52 -0.73 -8.63
N CYS A 191 -7.82 -1.03 -8.62
CA CYS A 191 -8.90 -0.03 -8.68
C CYS A 191 -8.75 1.13 -7.69
N TRP A 192 -8.22 0.85 -6.50
CA TRP A 192 -7.97 1.83 -5.43
C TRP A 192 -6.96 2.89 -5.86
N TRP A 193 -5.93 2.48 -6.61
CA TRP A 193 -4.90 3.36 -7.14
C TRP A 193 -5.41 4.13 -8.36
N LEU A 194 -6.07 3.46 -9.31
CA LEU A 194 -6.65 4.09 -10.49
C LEU A 194 -7.74 5.12 -10.14
N ALA A 195 -8.56 4.84 -9.11
CA ALA A 195 -9.56 5.78 -8.62
C ALA A 195 -8.91 6.99 -7.94
N ALA A 196 -7.82 6.80 -7.18
CA ALA A 196 -7.06 7.91 -6.63
C ALA A 196 -6.48 8.79 -7.75
N LEU A 197 -5.81 8.16 -8.71
CA LEU A 197 -5.25 8.81 -9.89
C LEU A 197 -6.32 9.52 -10.72
N GLY A 198 -7.54 8.98 -10.81
CA GLY A 198 -8.66 9.63 -11.50
C GLY A 198 -9.06 10.99 -10.90
N THR A 199 -8.85 11.21 -9.60
CA THR A 199 -9.04 12.54 -8.99
C THR A 199 -7.90 13.50 -9.30
N ILE A 200 -6.69 12.96 -9.51
CA ILE A 200 -5.45 13.71 -9.72
C ILE A 200 -5.27 14.07 -11.19
N ALA A 201 -5.75 13.24 -12.12
CA ALA A 201 -5.50 13.36 -13.56
C ALA A 201 -5.91 14.75 -14.11
N HIS A 202 -7.02 15.31 -13.65
CA HIS A 202 -7.47 16.66 -14.09
C HIS A 202 -6.71 17.82 -13.42
N ARG A 203 -5.87 17.54 -12.42
CA ARG A 203 -5.04 18.53 -11.72
C ARG A 203 -3.65 18.53 -12.34
N GLU A 204 -3.48 19.32 -13.40
CA GLU A 204 -2.19 19.46 -14.07
C GLU A 204 -1.05 19.86 -13.11
N ASP A 205 -1.35 20.64 -12.07
CA ASP A 205 -0.40 21.03 -11.03
C ASP A 205 0.11 19.84 -10.18
N LEU A 206 -0.67 18.76 -10.09
CA LEU A 206 -0.28 17.51 -9.43
C LEU A 206 0.34 16.52 -10.42
N MET A 207 -0.23 16.35 -11.61
CA MET A 207 0.31 15.44 -12.62
C MET A 207 1.72 15.85 -13.09
N ASN A 208 1.98 17.15 -13.22
CA ASN A 208 3.32 17.65 -13.51
C ASN A 208 4.32 17.42 -12.35
N LYS A 209 3.83 17.26 -11.12
CA LYS A 209 4.69 16.90 -9.98
C LYS A 209 5.06 15.42 -9.98
N ILE A 210 4.16 14.56 -10.47
CA ILE A 210 4.39 13.12 -10.57
C ILE A 210 5.26 12.80 -11.78
N CYS A 211 4.94 13.35 -12.96
CA CYS A 211 5.60 13.10 -14.23
C CYS A 211 6.66 14.18 -14.53
N VAL A 212 7.88 14.02 -14.00
CA VAL A 212 8.88 15.11 -13.93
C VAL A 212 9.88 15.19 -15.09
N ALA A 213 10.17 14.07 -15.76
CA ALA A 213 11.15 14.02 -16.84
C ALA A 213 10.90 12.84 -17.77
N ARG A 214 11.20 12.97 -19.07
CA ARG A 214 11.11 11.87 -20.03
C ARG A 214 11.92 12.13 -21.29
N ASN A 215 12.24 11.07 -22.00
CA ASN A 215 12.72 11.11 -23.38
C ASN A 215 12.18 9.87 -24.12
N GLU A 216 11.19 10.09 -24.99
CA GLU A 216 10.43 9.06 -25.68
C GLU A 216 11.26 8.32 -26.75
N GLU A 217 12.26 8.99 -27.36
CA GLU A 217 13.16 8.38 -28.33
C GLU A 217 14.04 7.31 -27.66
N VAL A 218 14.67 7.69 -26.54
CA VAL A 218 15.48 6.80 -25.70
C VAL A 218 14.61 5.76 -24.98
N GLY A 219 13.34 6.07 -24.71
CA GLY A 219 12.42 5.19 -23.98
C GLY A 219 12.63 5.23 -22.47
N VAL A 220 12.89 6.42 -21.91
CA VAL A 220 13.13 6.62 -20.47
C VAL A 220 12.12 7.60 -19.88
N TYR A 221 11.52 7.25 -18.75
CA TYR A 221 10.47 8.03 -18.08
C TYR A 221 10.74 8.12 -16.59
N GLY A 222 10.77 9.34 -16.06
CA GLY A 222 11.08 9.66 -14.68
C GLY A 222 9.86 10.19 -13.94
N PHE A 223 9.60 9.59 -12.78
CA PHE A 223 8.47 9.88 -11.90
C PHE A 223 8.94 10.19 -10.48
N VAL A 224 8.10 10.87 -9.72
CA VAL A 224 8.31 11.17 -8.29
C VAL A 224 7.09 10.72 -7.50
N PHE A 225 7.35 9.98 -6.41
CA PHE A 225 6.33 9.46 -5.50
C PHE A 225 6.71 9.80 -4.07
N HIS A 226 5.73 9.76 -3.19
CA HIS A 226 5.93 9.91 -1.76
C HIS A 226 5.91 8.54 -1.08
N ARG A 227 6.88 8.28 -0.22
CA ARG A 227 7.03 7.01 0.48
C ARG A 227 7.50 7.26 1.91
N ASP A 228 6.68 6.82 2.86
CA ASP A 228 6.96 6.88 4.31
C ASP A 228 7.36 8.26 4.87
N GLY A 229 6.90 9.36 4.27
CA GLY A 229 7.22 10.72 4.71
C GLY A 229 8.36 11.41 3.93
N ALA A 230 8.87 10.78 2.86
CA ALA A 230 9.87 11.37 1.98
C ALA A 230 9.46 11.23 0.51
N TRP A 231 9.86 12.21 -0.30
CA TRP A 231 9.73 12.12 -1.76
C TRP A 231 10.90 11.35 -2.36
N ILE A 232 10.60 10.40 -3.25
CA ILE A 232 11.55 9.55 -3.94
C ILE A 232 11.39 9.68 -5.45
N SER A 233 12.49 9.56 -6.19
CA SER A 233 12.48 9.50 -7.65
C SER A 233 12.55 8.05 -8.14
N THR A 234 11.83 7.72 -9.21
CA THR A 234 11.95 6.44 -9.91
C THR A 234 12.01 6.67 -11.42
N VAL A 235 12.76 5.83 -12.12
CA VAL A 235 12.89 5.88 -13.58
C VAL A 235 12.60 4.49 -14.13
N VAL A 236 11.86 4.41 -15.23
CA VAL A 236 11.50 3.15 -15.91
C VAL A 236 11.74 3.23 -17.42
N ASP A 237 11.92 2.06 -18.04
CA ASP A 237 11.96 1.92 -19.51
C ASP A 237 10.57 1.75 -20.14
N ASP A 238 10.51 1.71 -21.47
CA ASP A 238 9.29 1.62 -22.29
C ASP A 238 8.79 0.19 -22.57
N ASN A 239 9.23 -0.84 -21.85
CA ASN A 239 8.61 -2.17 -21.92
C ASN A 239 7.25 -2.21 -21.21
N LEU A 240 6.27 -2.89 -21.80
CA LEU A 240 4.96 -3.15 -21.20
C LEU A 240 4.52 -4.59 -21.43
N TYR A 241 3.72 -5.13 -20.50
CA TYR A 241 3.09 -6.44 -20.60
C TYR A 241 1.87 -6.38 -21.53
N LEU A 242 1.74 -7.38 -22.41
CA LEU A 242 0.61 -7.54 -23.33
C LEU A 242 -0.23 -8.77 -23.00
N LYS A 243 -1.52 -8.72 -23.35
CA LYS A 243 -2.48 -9.81 -23.16
C LYS A 243 -2.12 -11.05 -23.96
N GLU A 244 -1.78 -10.85 -25.23
CA GLU A 244 -1.66 -11.94 -26.19
C GLU A 244 -0.19 -12.37 -26.36
N PRO A 245 0.07 -13.67 -26.58
CA PRO A 245 1.41 -14.17 -26.81
C PRO A 245 1.98 -13.75 -28.16
N ASP A 246 3.30 -13.85 -28.27
CA ASP A 246 3.99 -13.68 -29.54
C ASP A 246 3.51 -14.68 -30.59
N PHE A 247 3.53 -14.25 -31.84
CA PHE A 247 3.28 -15.12 -32.97
C PHE A 247 4.25 -16.30 -32.97
N ASP A 248 3.73 -17.51 -33.20
CA ASP A 248 4.52 -18.73 -33.24
C ASP A 248 5.63 -18.65 -34.31
N LYS A 249 6.88 -18.64 -33.83
CA LYS A 249 8.08 -18.52 -34.67
C LYS A 249 8.32 -19.77 -35.53
N GLU A 250 7.72 -20.91 -35.19
CA GLU A 250 7.82 -22.15 -35.97
C GLU A 250 6.87 -22.17 -37.17
N THR A 251 5.87 -21.30 -37.19
CA THR A 251 4.92 -21.19 -38.31
C THR A 251 5.62 -20.62 -39.54
N TYR A 252 5.81 -21.45 -40.58
CA TYR A 252 6.41 -21.03 -41.85
C TYR A 252 5.55 -19.97 -42.56
N ASP A 253 6.17 -18.82 -42.82
CA ASP A 253 5.66 -17.75 -43.68
C ASP A 253 6.82 -16.94 -44.27
N ALA A 254 7.17 -17.24 -45.52
CA ALA A 254 8.24 -16.55 -46.24
C ALA A 254 8.00 -15.03 -46.39
N THR A 255 6.76 -14.55 -46.26
CA THR A 255 6.41 -13.14 -46.41
C THR A 255 6.38 -12.37 -45.09
N GLY A 256 6.32 -13.09 -43.96
CA GLY A 256 6.05 -12.52 -42.63
C GLY A 256 4.68 -11.84 -42.49
N SER A 257 3.77 -12.04 -43.44
CA SER A 257 2.43 -11.44 -43.44
C SER A 257 1.59 -11.89 -42.25
N LYS A 258 1.66 -13.18 -41.88
CA LYS A 258 0.94 -13.74 -40.74
C LYS A 258 1.40 -13.12 -39.42
N ALA A 259 2.71 -12.99 -39.22
CA ALA A 259 3.27 -12.35 -38.02
C ALA A 259 2.88 -10.86 -37.92
N ARG A 260 2.94 -10.12 -39.04
CA ARG A 260 2.48 -8.72 -39.09
C ARG A 260 0.98 -8.60 -38.82
N HIS A 261 0.18 -9.50 -39.35
CA HIS A 261 -1.27 -9.53 -39.12
C HIS A 261 -1.60 -9.84 -37.65
N HIS A 262 -0.90 -10.81 -37.05
CA HIS A 262 -0.99 -11.12 -35.63
C HIS A 262 -0.65 -9.91 -34.78
N ARG A 263 0.51 -9.28 -34.99
CA ARG A 263 0.89 -8.05 -34.27
C ARG A 263 -0.21 -7.00 -34.38
N LYS A 264 -0.67 -6.72 -35.60
CA LYS A 264 -1.70 -5.69 -35.86
C LYS A 264 -3.04 -5.97 -35.17
N GLN A 265 -3.44 -7.24 -35.05
CA GLN A 265 -4.73 -7.62 -34.49
C GLN A 265 -4.70 -7.87 -32.97
N LYS A 266 -3.55 -8.28 -32.44
CA LYS A 266 -3.45 -8.86 -31.08
C LYS A 266 -2.49 -8.13 -30.15
N GLN A 267 -1.52 -7.39 -30.70
CA GLN A 267 -0.43 -6.78 -29.94
C GLN A 267 -0.26 -5.28 -30.25
N SER A 268 -1.28 -4.65 -30.82
CA SER A 268 -1.22 -3.23 -31.17
C SER A 268 -2.17 -2.41 -30.31
N ASN A 269 -1.81 -1.15 -30.10
CA ASN A 269 -2.60 -0.12 -29.42
C ASN A 269 -2.72 -0.35 -27.91
N SER A 270 -3.34 0.62 -27.23
CA SER A 270 -3.66 0.56 -25.80
C SER A 270 -4.46 -0.69 -25.40
N GLU A 271 -5.35 -1.19 -26.26
CA GLU A 271 -6.15 -2.39 -26.00
C GLU A 271 -5.33 -3.69 -25.83
N ALA A 272 -4.13 -3.76 -26.42
CA ALA A 272 -3.26 -4.93 -26.29
C ALA A 272 -2.59 -5.04 -24.91
N LEU A 273 -2.56 -3.96 -24.14
CA LEU A 273 -1.94 -3.91 -22.81
C LEU A 273 -2.66 -4.83 -21.84
N PHE A 274 -1.88 -5.52 -21.00
CA PHE A 274 -2.39 -6.43 -19.98
C PHE A 274 -2.91 -5.68 -18.74
N PHE A 275 -2.17 -4.67 -18.31
CA PHE A 275 -2.48 -3.84 -17.15
C PHE A 275 -3.22 -2.56 -17.56
N ALA A 276 -3.14 -1.50 -16.74
CA ALA A 276 -3.85 -0.25 -17.00
C ALA A 276 -3.55 0.28 -18.40
N LYS A 277 -4.58 0.87 -19.03
CA LYS A 277 -4.54 1.29 -20.43
C LYS A 277 -5.32 2.59 -20.62
N CYS A 278 -4.90 3.39 -21.59
CA CYS A 278 -5.60 4.60 -21.96
C CYS A 278 -6.79 4.29 -22.90
N ILE A 279 -7.85 5.09 -22.84
CA ILE A 279 -8.96 5.01 -23.80
C ILE A 279 -8.51 5.38 -25.22
N ASP A 280 -7.60 6.34 -25.35
CA ASP A 280 -7.00 6.68 -26.64
C ASP A 280 -6.02 5.56 -27.05
N PRO A 281 -6.12 5.05 -28.30
CA PRO A 281 -5.31 3.91 -28.74
C PRO A 281 -3.80 4.17 -28.79
N ASN A 282 -3.36 5.43 -28.76
CA ASN A 282 -1.95 5.83 -28.90
C ASN A 282 -1.37 6.53 -27.65
N GLU A 283 -2.14 6.67 -26.57
CA GLU A 283 -1.68 7.32 -25.37
C GLU A 283 -1.00 6.36 -24.38
N THR A 284 0.10 6.80 -23.75
CA THR A 284 0.98 5.89 -23.00
C THR A 284 1.33 6.32 -21.57
N TRP A 285 0.86 7.48 -21.08
CA TRP A 285 1.26 7.96 -19.74
C TRP A 285 0.82 7.01 -18.62
N LEU A 286 -0.40 6.48 -18.69
CA LEU A 286 -0.99 5.64 -17.64
C LEU A 286 -0.25 4.30 -17.45
N PRO A 287 -0.03 3.47 -18.49
CA PRO A 287 0.69 2.20 -18.31
C PRO A 287 2.14 2.39 -17.84
N LEU A 288 2.79 3.49 -18.25
CA LEU A 288 4.15 3.83 -17.79
C LEU A 288 4.14 4.27 -16.31
N LEU A 289 3.14 5.03 -15.89
CA LEU A 289 2.99 5.45 -14.51
C LEU A 289 2.67 4.28 -13.58
N GLU A 290 1.78 3.37 -14.00
CA GLU A 290 1.46 2.13 -13.27
C GLU A 290 2.72 1.27 -13.13
N LYS A 291 3.51 1.10 -14.19
CA LYS A 291 4.79 0.39 -14.12
C LYS A 291 5.75 1.02 -13.11
N ALA A 292 5.87 2.34 -13.12
CA ALA A 292 6.72 3.05 -12.17
C ALA A 292 6.24 2.88 -10.72
N PHE A 293 4.91 2.85 -10.52
CA PHE A 293 4.29 2.58 -9.24
C PHE A 293 4.54 1.13 -8.79
N ALA A 294 4.34 0.14 -9.67
CA ALA A 294 4.68 -1.26 -9.43
C ALA A 294 6.16 -1.43 -9.06
N LYS A 295 7.08 -0.71 -9.73
CA LYS A 295 8.50 -0.71 -9.38
C LYS A 295 8.77 -0.20 -7.95
N VAL A 296 8.08 0.87 -7.54
CA VAL A 296 8.23 1.43 -6.17
C VAL A 296 7.72 0.46 -5.10
N HIS A 297 6.68 -0.32 -5.41
CA HIS A 297 6.13 -1.35 -4.52
C HIS A 297 6.78 -2.73 -4.69
N GLY A 298 7.62 -2.92 -5.71
CA GLY A 298 8.44 -4.11 -5.94
C GLY A 298 7.95 -5.04 -7.06
N ASP A 299 6.65 -5.12 -7.32
CA ASP A 299 6.06 -5.90 -8.41
C ASP A 299 4.62 -5.45 -8.72
N TYR A 300 4.04 -5.96 -9.80
CA TYR A 300 2.67 -5.65 -10.18
C TYR A 300 1.62 -6.24 -9.23
N GLN A 301 1.84 -7.43 -8.67
CA GLN A 301 0.89 -8.05 -7.73
C GLN A 301 0.79 -7.27 -6.42
N ALA A 302 1.83 -6.54 -6.00
CA ALA A 302 1.79 -5.63 -4.86
C ALA A 302 0.73 -4.51 -5.00
N LEU A 303 0.21 -4.28 -6.21
CA LEU A 303 -0.87 -3.33 -6.48
C LEU A 303 -2.27 -3.96 -6.36
N ASP A 304 -2.37 -5.29 -6.27
CA ASP A 304 -3.64 -5.99 -6.14
C ASP A 304 -4.26 -5.76 -4.76
N GLY A 305 -5.42 -5.11 -4.74
CA GLY A 305 -6.19 -4.83 -3.54
C GLY A 305 -5.60 -3.70 -2.71
N GLY A 306 -6.43 -2.74 -2.33
CA GLY A 306 -5.99 -1.66 -1.48
C GLY A 306 -7.01 -0.58 -1.23
N TRP A 307 -6.52 0.47 -0.58
CA TRP A 307 -7.35 1.58 -0.12
C TRP A 307 -6.87 2.88 -0.74
N ALA A 308 -7.81 3.64 -1.30
CA ALA A 308 -7.53 4.87 -2.03
C ALA A 308 -6.65 5.86 -1.26
N GLY A 309 -6.81 5.94 0.06
CA GLY A 309 -5.99 6.81 0.92
C GLY A 309 -4.49 6.54 0.79
N ILE A 310 -4.08 5.29 0.69
CA ILE A 310 -2.67 4.89 0.49
C ILE A 310 -2.14 5.48 -0.83
N ALA A 311 -2.92 5.35 -1.91
CA ALA A 311 -2.52 5.85 -3.23
C ALA A 311 -2.48 7.37 -3.25
N MET A 312 -3.43 8.02 -2.60
CA MET A 312 -3.46 9.48 -2.46
C MET A 312 -2.21 9.98 -1.73
N GLU A 313 -1.82 9.35 -0.62
CA GLU A 313 -0.60 9.71 0.10
C GLU A 313 0.65 9.51 -0.76
N ASP A 314 0.74 8.39 -1.50
CA ASP A 314 1.92 8.06 -2.29
C ASP A 314 2.04 8.89 -3.58
N LEU A 315 0.92 9.32 -4.16
CA LEU A 315 0.90 10.16 -5.37
C LEU A 315 1.07 11.65 -5.05
N THR A 316 0.62 12.12 -3.88
CA THR A 316 0.51 13.56 -3.59
C THR A 316 1.32 14.05 -2.40
N GLY A 317 1.76 13.15 -1.51
CA GLY A 317 2.33 13.52 -0.21
C GLY A 317 1.32 14.17 0.74
N GLY A 318 0.02 14.14 0.41
CA GLY A 318 -1.06 14.60 1.26
C GLY A 318 -1.32 13.68 2.46
N VAL A 319 -2.34 14.01 3.25
CA VAL A 319 -2.81 13.14 4.34
C VAL A 319 -4.25 12.73 4.07
N ALA A 320 -4.49 11.42 3.99
CA ALA A 320 -5.79 10.86 3.71
C ALA A 320 -6.54 10.54 5.02
N THR A 321 -7.67 11.20 5.27
CA THR A 321 -8.57 10.89 6.38
C THR A 321 -9.73 10.05 5.87
N LEU A 322 -9.91 8.88 6.45
CA LEU A 322 -11.06 8.02 6.18
C LEU A 322 -12.28 8.49 6.97
N ILE A 323 -13.42 8.62 6.29
CA ILE A 323 -14.70 9.02 6.88
C ILE A 323 -15.72 7.94 6.54
N ALA A 324 -16.38 7.37 7.55
CA ALA A 324 -17.54 6.52 7.34
C ALA A 324 -18.76 7.40 7.01
N THR A 325 -19.44 7.10 5.89
CA THR A 325 -20.51 7.93 5.34
C THR A 325 -21.73 8.02 6.28
N ASN A 326 -21.96 7.00 7.10
CA ASN A 326 -23.06 6.95 8.06
C ASN A 326 -22.79 7.68 9.38
N SER A 327 -21.58 8.23 9.58
CA SER A 327 -21.17 8.85 10.84
C SER A 327 -20.57 10.25 10.66
N ILE A 328 -21.02 10.98 9.63
CA ILE A 328 -20.63 12.37 9.38
C ILE A 328 -21.34 13.28 10.38
N LEU A 329 -20.58 14.11 11.12
CA LEU A 329 -21.14 15.03 12.11
C LEU A 329 -21.62 16.35 11.50
N ASP A 330 -20.81 16.93 10.61
CA ASP A 330 -21.07 18.24 9.99
C ASP A 330 -21.04 18.09 8.47
N GLU A 331 -22.20 17.80 7.91
CA GLU A 331 -22.39 17.62 6.46
C GLU A 331 -22.13 18.91 5.67
N GLU A 332 -22.40 20.08 6.25
CA GLU A 332 -22.19 21.38 5.59
C GLU A 332 -20.70 21.75 5.48
N ARG A 333 -19.91 21.41 6.51
CA ARG A 333 -18.45 21.51 6.41
C ARG A 333 -17.92 20.60 5.31
N LEU A 334 -18.30 19.33 5.34
CA LEU A 334 -17.81 18.37 4.35
C LEU A 334 -18.22 18.79 2.92
N TRP A 335 -19.45 19.24 2.74
CA TRP A 335 -19.93 19.73 1.45
C TRP A 335 -19.10 20.92 0.93
N ARG A 336 -18.76 21.89 1.79
CA ARG A 336 -17.87 23.01 1.41
C ARG A 336 -16.48 22.54 0.98
N GLU A 337 -15.96 21.49 1.63
CA GLU A 337 -14.67 20.90 1.25
C GLU A 337 -14.81 20.15 -0.10
N LEU A 338 -15.91 19.42 -0.32
CA LEU A 338 -16.22 18.75 -1.59
C LEU A 338 -16.34 19.73 -2.76
N LEU A 339 -16.93 20.92 -2.57
CA LEU A 339 -17.02 21.94 -3.63
C LEU A 339 -15.65 22.40 -4.16
N SER A 340 -14.56 22.16 -3.42
CA SER A 340 -13.20 22.45 -3.87
C SER A 340 -12.54 21.29 -4.63
N CYS A 341 -13.18 20.12 -4.70
CA CYS A 341 -12.64 18.96 -5.39
C CYS A 341 -12.51 19.23 -6.90
N GLY A 342 -11.42 18.78 -7.51
CA GLY A 342 -11.15 19.01 -8.94
C GLY A 342 -10.73 20.43 -9.32
N THR A 343 -10.87 21.43 -8.43
CA THR A 343 -10.42 22.80 -8.73
C THR A 343 -8.89 22.93 -8.66
N ILE A 344 -8.29 23.68 -9.60
CA ILE A 344 -6.84 23.97 -9.57
C ILE A 344 -6.50 24.74 -8.29
N GLY A 345 -5.53 24.24 -7.53
CA GLY A 345 -5.16 24.80 -6.24
C GLY A 345 -6.14 24.46 -5.09
N GLY A 346 -7.17 23.65 -5.33
CA GLY A 346 -8.05 23.15 -4.27
C GLY A 346 -7.28 22.31 -3.25
N GLU A 347 -7.69 22.40 -1.98
CA GLU A 347 -6.97 21.80 -0.85
C GLU A 347 -7.29 20.31 -0.65
N PHE A 348 -8.36 19.80 -1.25
CA PHE A 348 -8.88 18.46 -0.98
C PHE A 348 -9.12 17.63 -2.23
N LEU A 349 -8.83 16.33 -2.13
CA LEU A 349 -9.21 15.29 -3.10
C LEU A 349 -10.08 14.24 -2.41
N PHE A 350 -10.99 13.63 -3.17
CA PHE A 350 -11.98 12.71 -2.60
C PHE A 350 -12.17 11.45 -3.44
N THR A 351 -12.22 10.31 -2.76
CA THR A 351 -12.57 9.01 -3.34
C THR A 351 -13.59 8.32 -2.47
N LEU A 352 -14.41 7.47 -3.08
CA LEU A 352 -15.43 6.68 -2.42
C LEU A 352 -15.06 5.20 -2.49
N SER A 353 -15.30 4.48 -1.40
CA SER A 353 -15.22 3.02 -1.39
C SER A 353 -16.59 2.44 -1.14
N SER A 354 -16.97 1.51 -2.00
CA SER A 354 -18.07 0.61 -1.70
C SER A 354 -17.64 -0.36 -0.61
N GLY A 355 -18.58 -0.75 0.25
CA GLY A 355 -18.33 -1.73 1.30
C GLY A 355 -18.00 -3.13 0.76
N PRO A 356 -17.67 -4.07 1.65
CA PRO A 356 -17.34 -5.43 1.26
C PRO A 356 -18.52 -6.13 0.58
N GLY A 357 -18.22 -6.86 -0.49
CA GLY A 357 -19.18 -7.68 -1.23
C GLY A 357 -18.69 -8.07 -2.62
N PHE A 358 -19.38 -9.02 -3.24
CA PHE A 358 -18.99 -9.60 -4.55
C PHE A 358 -19.95 -9.26 -5.69
N LYS A 359 -20.90 -8.35 -5.46
CA LYS A 359 -21.94 -8.00 -6.42
C LYS A 359 -21.93 -6.48 -6.65
N HIS A 360 -23.09 -5.92 -6.98
CA HIS A 360 -23.31 -4.51 -7.10
C HIS A 360 -24.54 -4.07 -6.29
N ARG A 361 -24.60 -2.79 -5.90
CA ARG A 361 -25.75 -2.10 -5.32
C ARG A 361 -26.12 -0.96 -6.28
N ASN A 362 -27.30 -1.02 -6.90
CA ASN A 362 -27.79 0.02 -7.83
C ASN A 362 -26.81 0.35 -8.98
N GLY A 363 -26.10 -0.68 -9.45
CA GLY A 363 -25.08 -0.56 -10.50
C GLY A 363 -23.66 -0.26 -10.00
N ILE A 364 -23.51 0.18 -8.74
CA ILE A 364 -22.22 0.40 -8.07
C ILE A 364 -21.62 -0.94 -7.63
N VAL A 365 -20.40 -1.23 -8.07
CA VAL A 365 -19.64 -2.45 -7.74
C VAL A 365 -19.23 -2.40 -6.26
N LEU A 366 -19.33 -3.53 -5.56
CA LEU A 366 -18.87 -3.70 -4.17
C LEU A 366 -17.39 -4.10 -4.11
N SER A 367 -16.72 -3.84 -2.98
CA SER A 367 -15.26 -4.00 -2.81
C SER A 367 -14.44 -3.26 -3.87
N HIS A 368 -14.93 -2.08 -4.28
CA HIS A 368 -14.40 -1.28 -5.39
C HIS A 368 -14.34 0.21 -5.02
N THR A 369 -13.34 0.90 -5.58
CA THR A 369 -13.09 2.33 -5.32
C THR A 369 -13.47 3.19 -6.51
N TYR A 370 -14.02 4.37 -6.24
CA TYR A 370 -14.46 5.36 -7.23
C TYR A 370 -13.84 6.74 -6.93
N SER A 371 -13.64 7.55 -7.98
CA SER A 371 -13.19 8.94 -7.86
C SER A 371 -14.38 9.88 -7.71
N ILE A 372 -14.31 10.88 -6.83
CA ILE A 372 -15.17 12.08 -6.94
C ILE A 372 -14.40 13.11 -7.76
N LEU A 373 -14.92 13.44 -8.93
CA LEU A 373 -14.27 14.37 -9.86
C LEU A 373 -14.71 15.82 -9.62
N GLU A 374 -15.99 16.01 -9.26
CA GLU A 374 -16.61 17.34 -9.13
C GLU A 374 -17.79 17.27 -8.15
N ALA A 375 -18.05 18.36 -7.45
CA ALA A 375 -19.26 18.56 -6.65
C ALA A 375 -19.88 19.93 -6.98
N ILE A 376 -21.20 19.98 -7.13
CA ILE A 376 -21.91 21.20 -7.54
C ILE A 376 -23.27 21.35 -6.86
N GLU A 377 -23.70 22.59 -6.65
CA GLU A 377 -25.07 22.94 -6.28
C GLU A 377 -25.84 23.42 -7.51
N LEU A 378 -26.81 22.62 -7.96
CA LEU A 378 -27.63 22.92 -9.12
C LEU A 378 -28.99 23.50 -8.70
N LYS A 379 -29.37 24.64 -9.27
CA LYS A 379 -30.68 25.25 -9.03
C LYS A 379 -31.79 24.48 -9.75
N LYS A 380 -32.83 24.07 -9.03
CA LYS A 380 -34.02 23.41 -9.59
C LYS A 380 -34.91 24.41 -10.34
N GLU A 381 -35.59 23.97 -11.39
CA GLU A 381 -36.52 24.81 -12.17
C GLU A 381 -37.67 25.39 -11.32
N HIS A 382 -38.16 24.66 -10.32
CA HIS A 382 -39.25 25.07 -9.43
C HIS A 382 -38.79 25.74 -8.12
N GLY A 383 -37.51 26.11 -8.02
CA GLY A 383 -36.89 26.66 -6.81
C GLY A 383 -36.26 25.60 -5.91
N GLY A 384 -35.24 26.01 -5.14
CA GLY A 384 -34.39 25.13 -4.34
C GLY A 384 -33.08 24.75 -5.05
N MET A 385 -32.16 24.14 -4.31
CA MET A 385 -30.88 23.62 -4.81
C MET A 385 -30.85 22.08 -4.70
N THR A 386 -30.07 21.44 -5.56
CA THR A 386 -29.71 20.01 -5.50
C THR A 386 -28.21 19.91 -5.40
N ARG A 387 -27.71 19.10 -4.47
CA ARG A 387 -26.30 18.77 -4.35
C ARG A 387 -26.00 17.55 -5.22
N LEU A 388 -25.08 17.71 -6.17
CA LEU A 388 -24.70 16.65 -7.10
C LEU A 388 -23.20 16.41 -7.03
N VAL A 389 -22.81 15.15 -7.15
CA VAL A 389 -21.41 14.73 -7.27
C VAL A 389 -21.21 13.98 -8.57
N LYS A 390 -20.12 14.30 -9.27
CA LYS A 390 -19.65 13.61 -10.47
C LYS A 390 -18.67 12.54 -10.04
N ILE A 391 -19.02 11.28 -10.29
CA ILE A 391 -18.24 10.13 -9.86
C ILE A 391 -17.69 9.39 -11.07
N ARG A 392 -16.52 8.79 -10.92
CA ARG A 392 -15.92 7.93 -11.94
C ARG A 392 -15.57 6.55 -11.41
N ASN A 393 -15.97 5.53 -12.16
CA ASN A 393 -15.47 4.17 -12.05
C ASN A 393 -14.12 4.03 -12.80
N PRO A 394 -13.04 3.57 -12.16
CA PRO A 394 -11.74 3.37 -12.81
C PRO A 394 -11.72 2.28 -13.89
N TRP A 395 -12.75 1.43 -13.99
CA TRP A 395 -12.91 0.52 -15.14
C TRP A 395 -13.05 1.27 -16.47
N GLY A 396 -13.54 2.52 -16.43
CA GLY A 396 -13.78 3.34 -17.61
C GLY A 396 -14.91 2.83 -18.51
N GLN A 397 -15.65 1.81 -18.07
CA GLN A 397 -16.81 1.22 -18.73
C GLN A 397 -17.58 0.31 -17.76
N ARG A 398 -18.78 -0.11 -18.17
CA ARG A 398 -19.56 -1.18 -17.51
C ARG A 398 -18.93 -2.54 -17.79
N SER A 399 -19.22 -3.48 -16.89
CA SER A 399 -18.98 -4.90 -17.08
C SER A 399 -19.86 -5.47 -18.20
N ASP A 400 -19.51 -6.64 -18.71
CA ASP A 400 -20.31 -7.40 -19.69
C ASP A 400 -21.74 -7.68 -19.23
N THR A 401 -21.96 -7.70 -17.91
CA THR A 401 -23.25 -7.89 -17.26
C THR A 401 -24.01 -6.58 -16.97
N GLY A 402 -23.47 -5.44 -17.37
CA GLY A 402 -24.14 -4.13 -17.38
C GLY A 402 -24.06 -3.31 -16.10
N TYR A 403 -23.42 -3.78 -15.03
CA TYR A 403 -23.11 -2.98 -13.84
C TYR A 403 -21.73 -2.30 -13.98
N GLY A 404 -21.45 -1.30 -13.15
CA GLY A 404 -20.23 -0.49 -13.19
C GLY A 404 -20.51 1.00 -13.06
N GLU A 405 -21.71 1.42 -13.46
CA GLU A 405 -22.20 2.79 -13.37
C GLU A 405 -23.50 2.84 -12.59
N TRP A 406 -23.83 4.02 -12.07
CA TRP A 406 -25.07 4.28 -11.35
C TRP A 406 -26.31 4.03 -12.21
N CYS A 407 -27.34 3.39 -11.65
CA CYS A 407 -28.62 3.13 -12.32
C CYS A 407 -29.81 3.95 -11.78
N GLY A 408 -29.58 4.87 -10.84
CA GLY A 408 -30.64 5.63 -10.17
C GLY A 408 -30.91 7.00 -10.78
N ALA A 409 -31.38 7.95 -9.97
CA ALA A 409 -31.61 9.32 -10.42
C ALA A 409 -30.28 9.98 -10.86
N TRP A 410 -30.29 10.72 -11.96
CA TRP A 410 -29.11 11.29 -12.63
C TRP A 410 -28.16 10.29 -13.32
N ALA A 411 -28.51 9.00 -13.37
CA ALA A 411 -27.85 8.05 -14.25
C ALA A 411 -28.05 8.41 -15.73
N ASP A 412 -27.22 7.84 -16.60
CA ASP A 412 -27.40 7.93 -18.05
C ASP A 412 -28.78 7.41 -18.47
N GLY A 413 -29.57 8.27 -19.13
CA GLY A 413 -30.94 7.97 -19.54
C GLY A 413 -32.02 8.20 -18.47
N SER A 414 -31.66 8.75 -17.30
CA SER A 414 -32.64 9.11 -16.27
C SER A 414 -33.47 10.34 -16.68
N ARG A 415 -34.63 10.51 -16.02
CA ARG A 415 -35.61 11.57 -16.33
C ARG A 415 -35.21 12.96 -15.86
N GLU A 416 -34.18 13.06 -15.02
CA GLU A 416 -33.64 14.30 -14.47
C GLU A 416 -32.86 15.11 -15.53
N TRP A 417 -32.47 14.45 -16.62
CA TRP A 417 -31.80 15.07 -17.76
C TRP A 417 -32.79 15.82 -18.66
N ASN A 418 -32.57 17.12 -18.81
CA ASN A 418 -33.25 17.99 -19.75
C ASN A 418 -32.24 18.96 -20.39
N THR A 419 -32.67 19.77 -21.36
CA THR A 419 -31.75 20.69 -22.07
C THR A 419 -31.04 21.66 -21.12
N TYR A 420 -31.68 22.09 -20.03
CA TYR A 420 -31.05 22.96 -19.04
C TYR A 420 -29.98 22.20 -18.24
N THR A 421 -30.30 21.03 -17.69
CA THR A 421 -29.38 20.27 -16.82
C THR A 421 -28.19 19.68 -17.57
N ILE A 422 -28.40 19.23 -18.81
CA ILE A 422 -27.32 18.75 -19.70
C ILE A 422 -26.31 19.88 -19.96
N ASN A 423 -26.80 21.08 -20.31
CA ASN A 423 -25.94 22.23 -20.58
C ASN A 423 -25.26 22.76 -19.31
N ALA A 424 -25.96 22.75 -18.16
CA ALA A 424 -25.43 23.24 -16.89
C ALA A 424 -24.32 22.35 -16.32
N LEU A 425 -24.40 21.03 -16.53
CA LEU A 425 -23.43 20.06 -16.02
C LEU A 425 -22.41 19.60 -17.08
N HIS A 426 -22.51 20.12 -18.31
CA HIS A 426 -21.73 19.68 -19.45
C HIS A 426 -21.67 18.14 -19.56
N HIS A 427 -22.83 17.50 -19.38
CA HIS A 427 -22.92 16.04 -19.33
C HIS A 427 -22.97 15.43 -20.72
N GLU A 428 -22.13 14.42 -20.95
CA GLU A 428 -22.10 13.62 -22.15
C GLU A 428 -22.57 12.21 -21.80
N PHE A 429 -23.58 11.71 -22.52
CA PHE A 429 -24.08 10.35 -22.36
C PHE A 429 -23.11 9.34 -22.97
N GLY A 430 -22.86 8.24 -22.27
CA GLY A 430 -22.03 7.15 -22.77
C GLY A 430 -21.54 6.20 -21.70
N ASP A 431 -21.10 5.02 -22.12
CA ASP A 431 -20.43 4.06 -21.24
C ASP A 431 -18.94 4.40 -21.15
N ASN A 432 -18.61 5.31 -20.23
CA ASN A 432 -17.26 5.85 -20.03
C ASN A 432 -16.82 5.84 -18.55
N GLY A 433 -17.63 5.20 -17.70
CA GLY A 433 -17.43 5.10 -16.26
C GLY A 433 -17.78 6.36 -15.48
N ILE A 434 -18.25 7.44 -16.11
CA ILE A 434 -18.58 8.71 -15.45
C ILE A 434 -20.09 8.84 -15.30
N PHE A 435 -20.55 9.17 -14.09
CA PHE A 435 -21.97 9.42 -13.84
C PHE A 435 -22.18 10.49 -12.77
N TRP A 436 -23.36 11.08 -12.76
CA TRP A 436 -23.81 11.98 -11.71
C TRP A 436 -24.76 11.26 -10.76
N MET A 437 -24.71 11.63 -9.48
CA MET A 437 -25.72 11.24 -8.50
C MET A 437 -25.91 12.35 -7.46
N THR A 438 -26.97 12.25 -6.67
CA THR A 438 -27.17 13.15 -5.54
C THR A 438 -26.14 12.88 -4.44
N TYR A 439 -25.81 13.89 -3.65
CA TYR A 439 -24.94 13.71 -2.48
C TYR A 439 -25.54 12.69 -1.49
N GLU A 440 -26.86 12.72 -1.33
CA GLU A 440 -27.60 11.78 -0.49
C GLU A 440 -27.47 10.34 -1.02
N ASP A 441 -27.67 10.12 -2.31
CA ASP A 441 -27.47 8.80 -2.93
C ASP A 441 -26.02 8.32 -2.75
N ALA A 442 -25.03 9.22 -2.84
CA ALA A 442 -23.63 8.84 -2.60
C ALA A 442 -23.42 8.37 -1.15
N MET A 443 -23.97 9.05 -0.16
CA MET A 443 -23.85 8.64 1.25
C MET A 443 -24.60 7.33 1.55
N GLU A 444 -25.67 7.02 0.82
CA GLU A 444 -26.41 5.76 0.95
C GLU A 444 -25.75 4.59 0.20
N ASN A 445 -25.02 4.86 -0.88
CA ASN A 445 -24.48 3.84 -1.78
C ASN A 445 -22.97 3.57 -1.62
N PHE A 446 -22.26 4.38 -0.84
CA PHE A 446 -20.87 4.16 -0.47
C PHE A 446 -20.74 4.12 1.05
N ASP A 447 -19.87 3.24 1.55
CA ASP A 447 -19.72 3.02 2.99
C ASP A 447 -18.62 3.91 3.57
N TYR A 448 -17.62 4.23 2.73
CA TYR A 448 -16.47 5.02 3.12
C TYR A 448 -16.12 6.08 2.08
N MET A 449 -15.57 7.18 2.56
CA MET A 449 -15.03 8.25 1.74
C MET A 449 -13.65 8.64 2.30
N TYR A 450 -12.65 8.68 1.44
CA TYR A 450 -11.37 9.29 1.78
C TYR A 450 -11.40 10.77 1.43
N ARG A 451 -11.09 11.61 2.41
CA ARG A 451 -10.82 13.04 2.27
C ARG A 451 -9.31 13.23 2.39
N THR A 452 -8.63 13.55 1.30
CA THR A 452 -7.19 13.79 1.30
C THR A 452 -6.90 15.27 1.31
N ARG A 453 -6.20 15.76 2.34
CA ARG A 453 -5.68 17.13 2.38
C ARG A 453 -4.34 17.20 1.64
N LEU A 454 -4.26 18.09 0.65
CA LEU A 454 -3.02 18.41 -0.05
C LEU A 454 -2.18 19.39 0.78
N LEU A 455 -0.88 19.10 0.90
CA LEU A 455 0.05 19.91 1.68
C LEU A 455 0.88 20.79 0.75
N HIS A 456 0.65 22.10 0.80
CA HIS A 456 1.38 23.11 0.02
C HIS A 456 2.59 23.67 0.78
N HIS A 457 3.28 24.68 0.20
CA HIS A 457 4.51 25.28 0.72
C HIS A 457 4.43 25.84 2.16
N GLY A 458 3.23 26.01 2.72
CA GLY A 458 3.03 26.52 4.08
C GLY A 458 3.20 25.46 5.17
N TRP A 459 3.27 24.18 4.81
CA TRP A 459 3.36 23.09 5.77
C TRP A 459 4.80 22.65 6.02
N THR A 460 5.12 22.46 7.30
CA THR A 460 6.36 21.87 7.78
C THR A 460 6.07 20.50 8.36
N MET A 461 6.93 19.52 8.09
CA MET A 461 6.79 18.15 8.62
C MET A 461 7.98 17.78 9.48
N ALA A 462 7.73 17.07 10.58
CA ALA A 462 8.74 16.26 11.28
C ALA A 462 8.22 14.84 11.47
N GLN A 463 9.14 13.87 11.52
CA GLN A 463 8.83 12.46 11.71
C GLN A 463 9.77 11.82 12.73
N LYS A 464 9.24 10.91 13.55
CA LYS A 464 10.02 10.07 14.45
C LYS A 464 9.52 8.63 14.42
N TRP A 465 10.46 7.70 14.31
CA TRP A 465 10.22 6.26 14.39
C TRP A 465 10.53 5.73 15.79
N MET A 466 9.81 4.69 16.19
CA MET A 466 10.15 3.86 17.34
C MET A 466 9.60 2.44 17.15
N SER A 467 10.34 1.45 17.63
CA SER A 467 9.81 0.10 17.80
C SER A 467 9.27 -0.11 19.21
N THR A 468 8.15 -0.83 19.28
CA THR A 468 7.49 -1.16 20.53
C THR A 468 7.02 -2.60 20.56
N HIS A 469 7.15 -3.21 21.73
CA HIS A 469 6.48 -4.45 22.06
C HIS A 469 4.97 -4.20 22.17
N VAL A 470 4.17 -4.97 21.45
CA VAL A 470 2.71 -4.90 21.50
C VAL A 470 2.18 -5.81 22.62
N PRO A 471 1.60 -5.26 23.70
CA PRO A 471 1.15 -6.05 24.84
C PRO A 471 -0.01 -6.99 24.46
N TRP A 472 -0.04 -8.19 25.04
CA TRP A 472 -1.14 -9.15 24.87
C TRP A 472 -2.48 -8.61 25.39
N LEU A 473 -2.45 -7.79 26.44
CA LEU A 473 -3.61 -7.06 26.93
C LEU A 473 -3.66 -5.70 26.24
N PRO A 474 -4.70 -5.40 25.43
CA PRO A 474 -4.80 -4.13 24.73
C PRO A 474 -4.79 -2.95 25.69
N GLY A 475 -3.82 -2.05 25.52
CA GLY A 475 -3.65 -0.88 26.37
C GLY A 475 -2.77 0.17 25.71
N PHE A 476 -2.79 1.38 26.25
CA PHE A 476 -1.87 2.44 25.83
C PHE A 476 -0.44 2.07 26.21
N LEU A 477 0.48 2.33 25.28
CA LEU A 477 1.89 2.04 25.46
C LEU A 477 2.52 2.95 26.52
N LYS A 478 3.57 2.45 27.18
CA LYS A 478 4.39 3.26 28.08
C LYS A 478 5.26 4.26 27.31
N LYS A 479 5.86 3.80 26.20
CA LYS A 479 6.59 4.64 25.24
C LYS A 479 5.60 5.53 24.52
N LYS A 480 5.91 6.82 24.42
CA LYS A 480 5.02 7.82 23.83
C LYS A 480 5.82 8.88 23.09
N PHE A 481 5.13 9.63 22.23
CA PHE A 481 5.70 10.78 21.57
C PHE A 481 5.31 12.06 22.30
N ILE A 482 6.22 13.02 22.32
CA ILE A 482 5.97 14.37 22.82
C ILE A 482 6.08 15.34 21.65
N ILE A 483 5.09 16.21 21.54
CA ILE A 483 5.07 17.34 20.60
C ILE A 483 5.20 18.61 21.43
N ASP A 484 6.28 19.34 21.20
CA ASP A 484 6.50 20.69 21.74
C ASP A 484 6.17 21.71 20.65
N LEU A 485 5.13 22.50 20.87
CA LEU A 485 4.65 23.50 19.91
C LEU A 485 4.87 24.91 20.47
N GLU A 486 5.65 25.75 19.77
CA GLU A 486 5.98 27.11 20.24
C GLU A 486 4.84 28.11 19.99
N ASP A 487 4.14 27.95 18.87
CA ASP A 487 3.10 28.84 18.39
C ASP A 487 1.79 28.09 18.15
N LYS A 488 0.64 28.74 18.38
CA LYS A 488 -0.66 28.18 18.00
C LYS A 488 -0.65 27.80 16.51
N SER A 489 -0.97 26.55 16.17
CA SER A 489 -0.91 26.05 14.80
C SER A 489 -2.03 25.07 14.51
N THR A 490 -2.51 25.06 13.26
CA THR A 490 -3.18 23.89 12.71
C THR A 490 -2.15 22.79 12.56
N VAL A 491 -2.48 21.60 13.07
CA VAL A 491 -1.62 20.42 13.02
C VAL A 491 -2.37 19.22 12.48
N ILE A 492 -1.64 18.38 11.76
CA ILE A 492 -2.11 17.06 11.35
C ILE A 492 -1.15 16.05 11.97
N ILE A 493 -1.68 15.17 12.81
CA ILE A 493 -0.90 14.14 13.50
C ILE A 493 -1.24 12.81 12.87
N VAL A 494 -0.23 12.13 12.33
CA VAL A 494 -0.38 10.84 11.65
C VAL A 494 0.47 9.81 12.39
N LEU A 495 -0.17 8.76 12.90
CA LEU A 495 0.51 7.57 13.39
C LEU A 495 0.45 6.51 12.30
N SER A 496 1.61 6.03 11.86
CA SER A 496 1.72 5.00 10.82
C SER A 496 2.59 3.84 11.27
N GLN A 497 2.44 2.71 10.59
CA GLN A 497 3.41 1.61 10.59
C GLN A 497 4.13 1.55 9.24
N LEU A 498 5.10 0.66 9.09
CA LEU A 498 5.69 0.37 7.78
C LEU A 498 4.62 -0.19 6.84
N ASP A 499 4.68 0.19 5.56
CA ASP A 499 3.78 -0.38 4.56
C ASP A 499 4.32 -1.71 4.05
N ASP A 500 3.63 -2.77 4.44
CA ASP A 500 3.87 -4.14 4.05
C ASP A 500 3.89 -4.39 2.53
N ARG A 501 3.26 -3.50 1.75
CA ARG A 501 3.29 -3.55 0.28
C ARG A 501 4.68 -3.37 -0.30
N TYR A 502 5.60 -2.77 0.44
CA TYR A 502 6.98 -2.59 -0.02
C TYR A 502 7.80 -3.87 0.08
N PHE A 503 7.38 -4.84 0.88
CA PHE A 503 8.08 -6.11 1.08
C PHE A 503 7.11 -7.30 1.10
N PRO A 504 6.33 -7.50 0.02
CA PRO A 504 5.26 -8.47 0.01
C PRO A 504 5.81 -9.90 0.17
N GLY A 505 5.27 -10.62 1.14
CA GLY A 505 5.72 -11.94 1.60
C GLY A 505 6.59 -11.92 2.85
N LEU A 506 7.11 -10.75 3.25
CA LEU A 506 7.91 -10.59 4.48
C LEU A 506 7.19 -9.78 5.58
N GLN A 507 5.87 -9.62 5.50
CA GLN A 507 5.06 -8.90 6.51
C GLN A 507 5.14 -9.57 7.88
N GLY A 508 5.17 -10.90 7.88
CA GLY A 508 5.15 -11.73 9.09
C GLY A 508 3.74 -12.14 9.52
N GLU A 509 3.68 -12.79 10.68
CA GLU A 509 2.50 -13.54 11.15
C GLU A 509 1.45 -12.68 11.89
N TYR A 510 1.58 -11.35 11.85
CA TYR A 510 0.75 -10.42 12.60
C TYR A 510 0.25 -9.25 11.75
N ASP A 511 -1.04 -8.95 11.89
CA ASP A 511 -1.63 -7.70 11.44
C ASP A 511 -1.71 -6.75 12.64
N PHE A 512 -1.28 -5.49 12.46
CA PHE A 512 -1.33 -4.49 13.52
C PHE A 512 -2.42 -3.46 13.27
N THR A 513 -3.21 -3.18 14.31
CA THR A 513 -4.19 -2.10 14.33
C THR A 513 -3.68 -0.96 15.22
N LEU A 514 -3.64 0.25 14.66
CA LEU A 514 -3.11 1.44 15.32
C LEU A 514 -4.23 2.27 15.96
N HIS A 515 -3.96 2.79 17.16
CA HIS A 515 -4.76 3.79 17.87
C HIS A 515 -3.82 4.80 18.52
N PHE A 516 -4.28 6.02 18.78
CA PHE A 516 -3.55 6.92 19.67
C PHE A 516 -4.45 7.87 20.45
N LEU A 517 -3.91 8.36 21.56
CA LEU A 517 -4.51 9.39 22.40
C LEU A 517 -3.63 10.64 22.38
N LEU A 518 -4.23 11.80 22.16
CA LEU A 518 -3.60 13.10 22.25
C LEU A 518 -4.10 13.86 23.48
N ARG A 519 -3.20 14.39 24.29
CA ARG A 519 -3.54 15.29 25.41
C ARG A 519 -2.39 16.21 25.83
N PRO A 520 -2.66 17.36 26.48
CA PRO A 520 -1.61 18.19 27.05
C PRO A 520 -0.93 17.49 28.21
N ILE A 521 0.38 17.70 28.38
CA ILE A 521 1.12 17.14 29.52
C ILE A 521 0.58 17.69 30.85
N ILE A 522 0.21 18.98 30.88
CA ILE A 522 -0.18 19.68 32.11
C ILE A 522 -1.57 19.25 32.59
N SER A 523 -2.59 19.34 31.73
CA SER A 523 -3.97 19.05 32.14
C SER A 523 -4.26 17.55 32.24
N LYS A 524 -3.57 16.72 31.43
CA LYS A 524 -3.87 15.28 31.24
C LYS A 524 -5.32 14.99 30.83
N ILE A 525 -6.06 15.99 30.37
CA ILE A 525 -7.40 15.84 29.82
C ILE A 525 -7.27 15.51 28.34
N ASP A 526 -7.84 14.38 27.96
CA ASP A 526 -7.83 13.88 26.58
C ASP A 526 -8.47 14.89 25.64
N ILE A 527 -7.74 15.30 24.59
CA ILE A 527 -8.25 16.17 23.51
C ILE A 527 -8.90 15.30 22.45
N CYS A 528 -8.19 14.27 22.00
CA CYS A 528 -8.61 13.44 20.88
C CYS A 528 -8.15 12.00 21.10
N ARG A 529 -9.05 11.05 20.81
CA ARG A 529 -8.74 9.63 20.72
C ARG A 529 -9.00 9.20 19.29
N VAL A 530 -7.95 8.74 18.62
CA VAL A 530 -8.01 8.32 17.23
C VAL A 530 -8.02 6.80 17.17
N SER A 531 -8.95 6.28 16.38
CA SER A 531 -9.15 4.86 16.12
C SER A 531 -9.53 4.70 14.65
N PRO A 532 -9.19 3.58 14.02
CA PRO A 532 -9.49 3.36 12.62
C PRO A 532 -11.00 3.20 12.42
N CYS A 533 -11.51 3.66 11.27
CA CYS A 533 -12.93 3.51 10.92
C CYS A 533 -13.29 2.05 10.59
N HIS A 534 -12.34 1.28 10.05
CA HIS A 534 -12.44 -0.15 9.82
C HIS A 534 -11.05 -0.81 9.97
N LEU A 535 -11.02 -2.13 10.12
CA LEU A 535 -9.77 -2.88 10.35
C LEU A 535 -8.97 -3.16 9.08
N GLY A 536 -9.56 -2.97 7.90
CA GLY A 536 -8.89 -3.26 6.62
C GLY A 536 -7.77 -2.29 6.21
N ASP A 537 -7.78 -1.03 6.67
CA ASP A 537 -6.73 -0.04 6.36
C ASP A 537 -5.86 0.13 7.60
N GLY A 538 -4.75 -0.61 7.61
CA GLY A 538 -3.83 -0.64 8.75
C GLY A 538 -2.69 0.38 8.65
N ARG A 539 -2.43 0.98 7.49
CA ARG A 539 -1.16 1.71 7.24
C ARG A 539 -0.99 2.90 8.17
N SER A 540 -2.02 3.73 8.31
CA SER A 540 -1.98 4.89 9.18
C SER A 540 -3.34 5.34 9.68
N ILE A 541 -3.32 6.10 10.79
CA ILE A 541 -4.47 6.82 11.32
C ILE A 541 -4.06 8.27 11.62
N ASN A 542 -5.00 9.21 11.53
CA ASN A 542 -4.68 10.61 11.71
C ASN A 542 -5.80 11.42 12.37
N CYS A 543 -5.44 12.62 12.82
CA CYS A 543 -6.39 13.68 13.12
C CYS A 543 -5.83 15.04 12.71
N GLU A 544 -6.75 15.94 12.31
CA GLU A 544 -6.48 17.33 11.96
C GLU A 544 -7.19 18.23 12.99
N LEU A 545 -6.44 19.14 13.63
CA LEU A 545 -6.97 20.05 14.63
C LEU A 545 -6.06 21.27 14.83
N THR A 546 -6.59 22.33 15.44
CA THR A 546 -5.79 23.48 15.89
C THR A 546 -5.38 23.30 17.35
N LEU A 547 -4.08 23.39 17.63
CA LEU A 547 -3.51 23.35 18.97
C LEU A 547 -2.98 24.72 19.37
N GLU A 548 -3.13 25.08 20.64
CA GLU A 548 -2.46 26.23 21.24
C GLU A 548 -0.98 25.91 21.50
N ALA A 549 -0.16 26.94 21.73
CA ALA A 549 1.24 26.74 22.12
C ALA A 549 1.32 25.92 23.42
N GLY A 550 2.22 24.93 23.45
CA GLY A 550 2.41 24.07 24.62
C GLY A 550 2.94 22.67 24.27
N THR A 551 3.02 21.83 25.30
CA THR A 551 3.53 20.46 25.18
C THR A 551 2.42 19.43 25.28
N TYR A 552 2.38 18.54 24.30
CA TYR A 552 1.38 17.49 24.16
C TYR A 552 2.03 16.11 24.14
N GLU A 553 1.34 15.12 24.70
CA GLU A 553 1.72 13.72 24.59
C GLU A 553 0.78 12.99 23.62
N VAL A 554 1.37 12.25 22.68
CA VAL A 554 0.70 11.30 21.81
C VAL A 554 1.05 9.90 22.30
N ILE A 555 0.06 9.21 22.84
CA ILE A 555 0.23 7.89 23.46
C ILE A 555 -0.37 6.84 22.52
N PRO A 556 0.45 6.04 21.84
CA PRO A 556 -0.05 5.00 20.94
C PRO A 556 -0.67 3.85 21.73
N LYS A 557 -1.60 3.15 21.09
CA LYS A 557 -2.09 1.83 21.47
C LYS A 557 -2.05 0.99 20.19
N VAL A 558 -1.38 -0.14 20.25
CA VAL A 558 -1.29 -1.08 19.12
C VAL A 558 -1.95 -2.38 19.54
N ILE A 559 -2.73 -2.97 18.64
CA ILE A 559 -3.33 -4.29 18.79
C ILE A 559 -2.69 -5.17 17.71
N ALA A 560 -2.29 -6.39 18.07
CA ALA A 560 -1.74 -7.35 17.13
C ALA A 560 -2.64 -8.59 17.05
N GLU A 561 -3.00 -8.97 15.83
CA GLU A 561 -3.81 -10.15 15.53
C GLU A 561 -3.03 -11.10 14.64
N ARG A 562 -3.12 -12.42 14.87
CA ARG A 562 -2.41 -13.40 14.04
C ARG A 562 -3.16 -13.60 12.73
N ASN A 563 -2.46 -13.44 11.60
CA ASN A 563 -3.02 -13.52 10.26
C ASN A 563 -2.85 -14.91 9.60
N GLY A 564 -2.11 -15.81 10.24
CA GLY A 564 -1.88 -17.18 9.76
C GLY A 564 -0.79 -17.32 8.70
N LEU A 565 -0.07 -16.23 8.38
CA LEU A 565 1.12 -16.25 7.52
C LEU A 565 2.32 -16.88 8.26
N ASP A 566 3.28 -17.34 7.46
CA ASP A 566 4.57 -17.84 7.96
C ASP A 566 5.39 -16.72 8.61
N THR A 567 6.30 -17.09 9.51
CA THR A 567 7.22 -16.12 10.10
C THR A 567 8.22 -15.61 9.04
N VAL A 568 8.69 -14.37 9.20
CA VAL A 568 9.72 -13.79 8.31
C VAL A 568 10.94 -14.71 8.20
N GLU A 569 11.38 -15.33 9.30
CA GLU A 569 12.50 -16.26 9.33
C GLU A 569 12.26 -17.50 8.44
N GLU A 570 11.07 -18.09 8.50
CA GLU A 570 10.71 -19.25 7.68
C GLU A 570 10.63 -18.89 6.20
N THR A 571 9.99 -17.76 5.88
CA THR A 571 9.90 -17.28 4.50
C THR A 571 11.28 -17.00 3.91
N VAL A 572 12.17 -16.33 4.64
CA VAL A 572 13.55 -16.05 4.19
C VAL A 572 14.31 -17.35 3.92
N LYS A 573 14.23 -18.36 4.81
CA LYS A 573 14.90 -19.65 4.60
C LYS A 573 14.39 -20.36 3.35
N LEU A 574 13.07 -20.35 3.13
CA LEU A 574 12.46 -20.93 1.94
C LEU A 574 12.89 -20.17 0.68
N ALA A 575 12.77 -18.85 0.70
CA ALA A 575 13.11 -17.94 -0.39
C ALA A 575 14.56 -18.06 -0.82
N ALA A 576 15.51 -18.11 0.14
CA ALA A 576 16.93 -18.22 -0.13
C ALA A 576 17.27 -19.47 -0.94
N SER A 577 16.53 -20.57 -0.72
CA SER A 577 16.73 -21.83 -1.45
C SER A 577 16.00 -21.88 -2.81
N ARG A 578 14.87 -21.19 -2.95
CA ARG A 578 13.93 -21.34 -4.07
C ARG A 578 14.01 -20.21 -5.09
N ASN A 579 14.10 -18.97 -4.61
CA ASN A 579 14.21 -17.78 -5.44
C ASN A 579 15.06 -16.70 -4.74
N PRO A 580 16.39 -16.86 -4.71
CA PRO A 580 17.29 -15.91 -4.05
C PRO A 580 17.28 -14.52 -4.71
N GLN A 581 16.93 -14.43 -6.00
CA GLN A 581 16.85 -13.16 -6.72
C GLN A 581 15.67 -12.32 -6.21
N LYS A 582 14.46 -12.88 -6.15
CA LYS A 582 13.29 -12.19 -5.57
C LYS A 582 13.49 -11.88 -4.09
N LEU A 583 14.14 -12.77 -3.33
CA LEU A 583 14.50 -12.49 -1.94
C LEU A 583 15.44 -11.28 -1.84
N SER A 584 16.44 -11.16 -2.71
CA SER A 584 17.36 -10.02 -2.73
C SER A 584 16.62 -8.71 -2.95
N GLN A 585 15.67 -8.70 -3.90
CA GLN A 585 14.84 -7.54 -4.19
C GLN A 585 13.95 -7.15 -2.99
N VAL A 586 13.14 -8.09 -2.49
CA VAL A 586 12.15 -7.84 -1.44
C VAL A 586 12.82 -7.61 -0.08
N GLY A 587 13.89 -8.36 0.22
CA GLY A 587 14.65 -8.22 1.45
C GLY A 587 15.40 -6.89 1.56
N LEU A 588 15.85 -6.31 0.44
CA LEU A 588 16.45 -4.97 0.47
C LEU A 588 15.41 -3.90 0.82
N GLN A 589 14.18 -4.01 0.30
CA GLN A 589 13.10 -3.09 0.64
C GLN A 589 12.70 -3.21 2.12
N TYR A 590 12.70 -4.44 2.65
CA TYR A 590 12.52 -4.70 4.07
C TYR A 590 13.60 -3.98 4.89
N ASP A 591 14.88 -4.18 4.56
CA ASP A 591 16.00 -3.60 5.28
C ASP A 591 15.99 -2.06 5.24
N LEU A 592 15.65 -1.46 4.09
CA LEU A 592 15.48 -0.01 3.96
C LEU A 592 14.34 0.53 4.84
N GLY A 593 13.21 -0.18 4.90
CA GLY A 593 12.09 0.19 5.77
C GLY A 593 12.47 0.19 7.25
N TYR A 594 13.09 -0.89 7.72
CA TYR A 594 13.49 -1.04 9.13
C TYR A 594 14.72 -0.20 9.52
N ALA A 595 15.58 0.18 8.56
CA ALA A 595 16.69 1.10 8.83
C ALA A 595 16.23 2.50 9.29
N LYS A 596 15.01 2.92 8.94
CA LYS A 596 14.42 4.22 9.37
C LYS A 596 14.25 4.34 10.89
N GLU A 597 14.22 3.22 11.60
CA GLU A 597 14.20 3.20 13.07
C GLU A 597 15.52 3.67 13.70
N GLY A 598 16.59 3.80 12.92
CA GLY A 598 17.92 4.12 13.44
C GLY A 598 18.53 2.97 14.26
N ILE A 599 18.01 1.74 14.13
CA ILE A 599 18.60 0.52 14.72
C ILE A 599 19.76 0.06 13.82
N ILE A 600 20.77 0.91 13.71
CA ILE A 600 22.10 0.49 13.29
C ILE A 600 22.98 0.73 14.52
N ASP A 601 23.46 -0.36 15.12
CA ASP A 601 24.36 -0.45 16.27
C ASP A 601 23.82 -0.25 17.70
N GLN A 602 23.09 -1.25 18.22
CA GLN A 602 23.12 -1.55 19.68
C GLN A 602 23.26 -3.04 20.06
N GLN A 603 23.45 -3.96 19.10
CA GLN A 603 23.68 -5.39 19.41
C GLN A 603 25.09 -5.92 19.10
N LEU A 604 26.00 -5.08 18.60
CA LEU A 604 27.43 -5.39 18.49
C LEU A 604 28.23 -4.77 19.65
N GLU A 605 27.76 -4.93 20.89
CA GLU A 605 28.71 -4.95 22.01
C GLU A 605 29.52 -6.24 21.86
N GLN A 606 30.81 -6.09 21.51
CA GLN A 606 31.75 -7.20 21.50
C GLN A 606 31.61 -7.98 22.82
N PRO A 607 31.63 -9.33 22.79
CA PRO A 607 31.67 -10.09 24.03
C PRO A 607 32.88 -9.59 24.83
N PRO A 608 32.73 -9.29 26.13
CA PRO A 608 33.85 -8.80 26.93
C PRO A 608 34.99 -9.83 26.88
N PRO A 609 36.25 -9.38 26.93
CA PRO A 609 37.40 -10.28 26.87
C PRO A 609 37.26 -11.39 27.92
N SER A 610 37.65 -12.59 27.53
CA SER A 610 37.41 -13.86 28.22
C SER A 610 38.16 -14.04 29.55
N ASP A 611 38.23 -13.02 30.41
CA ASP A 611 39.04 -13.07 31.65
C ASP A 611 38.35 -12.56 32.93
N LEU A 612 37.03 -12.37 32.94
CA LEU A 612 36.30 -12.01 34.17
C LEU A 612 35.22 -13.01 34.61
N ARG A 613 35.29 -14.26 34.15
CA ARG A 613 34.33 -15.32 34.53
C ARG A 613 34.54 -15.93 35.92
N ALA A 614 35.44 -15.40 36.76
CA ALA A 614 35.81 -16.04 38.03
C ALA A 614 35.56 -15.22 39.30
N LYS A 615 35.08 -13.96 39.25
CA LYS A 615 34.97 -13.13 40.46
C LYS A 615 33.73 -12.22 40.49
N SER A 616 32.54 -12.82 40.46
CA SER A 616 31.31 -12.15 40.93
C SER A 616 30.18 -13.13 41.25
N ALA A 617 30.53 -14.34 41.70
CA ALA A 617 29.57 -15.36 42.15
C ALA A 617 28.99 -15.12 43.56
N ASN A 618 29.24 -13.97 44.19
CA ASN A 618 28.66 -13.62 45.48
C ASN A 618 28.47 -12.11 45.56
N LEU A 619 27.29 -11.69 46.04
CA LEU A 619 26.81 -10.30 46.23
C LEU A 619 25.97 -9.75 45.07
N ARG A 620 24.67 -10.10 45.08
CA ARG A 620 23.54 -9.15 45.16
C ARG A 620 22.21 -9.91 45.13
N SER A 621 21.77 -10.31 46.32
CA SER A 621 20.35 -10.38 46.63
C SER A 621 19.82 -8.96 46.87
N ASN A 622 18.52 -8.77 46.60
CA ASN A 622 17.69 -7.59 46.86
C ASN A 622 17.81 -6.43 45.86
N PHE A 623 17.05 -6.55 44.76
CA PHE A 623 16.07 -5.57 44.27
C PHE A 623 15.37 -6.22 43.06
N SER A 624 14.27 -6.95 43.28
CA SER A 624 13.38 -7.36 42.19
C SER A 624 12.38 -6.23 41.92
N GLN A 625 12.69 -5.38 40.95
CA GLN A 625 11.65 -4.70 40.19
C GLN A 625 11.41 -5.50 38.92
N ASP A 626 10.14 -5.82 38.69
CA ASP A 626 9.60 -6.54 37.54
C ASP A 626 10.30 -6.18 36.22
N LYS A 627 11.00 -7.16 35.66
CA LYS A 627 11.52 -7.13 34.28
C LYS A 627 11.15 -8.39 33.49
N SER A 628 10.13 -9.14 33.91
CA SER A 628 9.84 -10.48 33.36
C SER A 628 8.55 -10.61 32.54
N LEU A 629 7.98 -9.51 32.01
CA LEU A 629 6.71 -9.54 31.26
C LEU A 629 6.81 -9.11 29.78
N GLU A 630 8.00 -8.81 29.24
CA GLU A 630 8.14 -8.16 27.92
C GLU A 630 8.52 -9.08 26.75
N ASN A 631 8.64 -10.40 26.93
CA ASN A 631 9.36 -11.25 25.96
C ASN A 631 8.54 -11.96 24.85
N TRP A 632 7.22 -11.75 24.70
CA TRP A 632 6.39 -12.41 23.63
C TRP A 632 5.44 -11.50 22.88
N SER A 633 5.61 -10.21 23.10
CA SER A 633 4.86 -9.20 22.40
C SER A 633 5.42 -9.06 20.99
N PRO A 634 4.61 -9.22 19.93
CA PRO A 634 5.07 -8.89 18.59
C PRO A 634 5.59 -7.47 18.61
N VAL A 635 6.66 -7.21 17.88
CA VAL A 635 7.24 -5.87 17.82
C VAL A 635 6.68 -5.21 16.58
N CYS A 636 6.17 -3.99 16.76
CA CYS A 636 5.67 -3.17 15.68
C CYS A 636 6.56 -1.92 15.57
N ALA A 637 6.98 -1.62 14.35
CA ALA A 637 7.64 -0.38 13.99
C ALA A 637 6.57 0.68 13.72
N ILE A 638 6.53 1.75 14.53
CA ILE A 638 5.57 2.84 14.37
C ILE A 638 6.28 4.18 14.20
N SER A 639 5.68 5.05 13.39
CA SER A 639 6.15 6.40 13.15
C SER A 639 5.08 7.42 13.51
N LEU A 640 5.49 8.52 14.13
CA LEU A 640 4.66 9.71 14.26
C LEU A 640 5.15 10.76 13.28
N ARG A 641 4.29 11.12 12.32
CA ARG A 641 4.46 12.28 11.43
C ARG A 641 3.57 13.40 11.94
N VAL A 642 4.13 14.60 12.10
CA VAL A 642 3.36 15.80 12.44
C VAL A 642 3.60 16.84 11.37
N TYR A 643 2.50 17.33 10.82
CA TYR A 643 2.48 18.46 9.89
C TYR A 643 1.94 19.68 10.64
N ALA A 644 2.59 20.83 10.50
CA ALA A 644 2.15 22.09 11.09
C ALA A 644 2.34 23.25 10.10
N GLU A 645 1.42 24.21 10.13
CA GLU A 645 1.52 25.46 9.35
C GLU A 645 2.64 26.37 9.88
N HIS A 646 2.92 26.32 11.18
CA HIS A 646 4.07 26.99 11.77
C HIS A 646 5.26 26.03 11.94
N PRO A 647 6.48 26.44 11.52
CA PRO A 647 7.65 25.54 11.50
C PRO A 647 8.24 25.25 12.89
N ASN A 648 7.85 26.00 13.92
CA ASN A 648 8.46 25.99 15.25
C ASN A 648 7.83 24.90 16.14
N PHE A 649 8.22 23.64 15.90
CA PHE A 649 7.83 22.52 16.75
C PHE A 649 8.90 21.44 16.79
N VAL A 650 8.87 20.59 17.83
CA VAL A 650 9.80 19.46 17.98
C VAL A 650 9.03 18.20 18.36
N ILE A 651 9.46 17.05 17.83
CA ILE A 651 8.94 15.73 18.19
C ILE A 651 10.04 14.94 18.90
N ASN A 652 9.71 14.42 20.09
CA ASN A 652 10.57 13.56 20.88
C ASN A 652 9.88 12.23 21.20
N VAL A 653 10.67 11.17 21.47
CA VAL A 653 10.18 9.88 21.99
C VAL A 653 10.64 9.76 23.43
N ILE A 654 9.73 9.39 24.35
CA ILE A 654 10.01 9.21 25.79
C ILE A 654 9.59 7.81 26.24
#